data_AF-A0AAV5GKC7-F1
#
_entry.id   AF-A0AAV5GKC7-F1
#
_cell.length_a   1.000
_cell.length_b   1.000
_cell.length_c   1.000
_cell.angle_alpha   90.00
_cell.angle_beta   90.00
_cell.angle_gamma   90.00
#
_symmetry.space_group_name_H-M   'P 1'
#
loop_
_entity.id
_entity.type
_entity.pdbx_description
1 polymer ?
#
loop_
_entity_poly.entity_id
_entity_poly.type
_entity_poly.pdbx_seq_one_letter_code
_entity_poly.pdbx_strand_id
1 'polypeptide(L)'
;MAKHVAVAGEGVSLWALDPYTALPTWNRVGTIAPAAPISLVRLSPSALVLATVASNSITVILSHILPKGPKNENRLRFRSRATHSVRLRSISWRASDNLADSGPVLFTQTIDGVFRIWGCVIDEPNFFSLWTSLDVHASLPKQIPLATCYWRTRPMEGQDPARGGTEDDFVTVFSDGSVHLSTVSNFDCRPPTCVSQSSRVLQQSVFQPTQLANFRFPHLLPSRSDPSSFHFVGRSSRGTLVHSRATLPASGLVASAKPAFHDGPTLPPVSLVGSISQLVPTARGEAVLVLGSGGRVQSWEMGDDEVITESFVAEAGIPADAKVATWHDGRMIAAAFDSTLSIFKFRHSGRLRLVTSCPAPAPTSDVLAFFIARSSEESLSTSIFAVSSAPAPSSAAPLVHCWVYNHATKALDADGPHELHGAGPLVCAVGVPPAQEDGCAKEEIALMTLDLDGTLVRWTANLTELADGWTRDGEVKTGSRGVQEVAVNAEGTSAIVSVDEEGKTKLSIWDPKASEFSSGEQFSQDLESPIVKLAWSVTGDTLAWASEEQVSLMCPQRFDDLSGAPSWAVYASVRIDDVLPAPIASFCWLETGLALAAADHVFFFSSKLDTGEDAHVLAAGRCAPLPLHHPQLLFQALLQGHFNVVLKVLVGLAAELTADGHLTPVPMRNKVETLTLDAFLRNPSLSTKTHEAHNDIFATLTTSDAIKPSGLTPRLTEDDMSRLLAALSKRSLRGLNKLEHEHLAVLARTVYQTQTRTGSIDENGLRYLVSMRSFYLYSDSPSAPAASVRLNGPLALRLKYRDLLWAFHSESQDLLLEEGTKAAGGKLTWAAARTLGVAVWLKSHDALIRAVESIGRTEFMKPGAEDRDPISAMLFYLALKKPHIVTTFWRQASGHPEQRQLLKFLSNDFEEARWRSAANKNAFALMSKQRFLFAAAFFLLGGSLKDACNVCARQLDDVQLAILLARTYEGGNDGPVLRTILEETVIPHAFANGFRWLGSWAFWMLNRRDLAVQIIVTPLSRLASRLPYRLPAVSSPKREDPALVFLFAQLRSWSLQTVKGCHVLALNLLRTWHFLPPTPASTAASTTAPRRPNPLHHRRASLLLSSTKLDLPLPASNLPSRVASPAPPQQQQEDDAAERERQKKQYREVINTVKVEAKAPAEFSLDAFGF
;
A
#
# COMPACT_ATOMS: atom_id res chain seq x y z
N MET A 1 -27.43 -30.81 -8.75
CA MET A 1 -26.42 -31.36 -9.68
C MET A 1 -26.29 -32.86 -9.45
N ALA A 2 -26.12 -33.64 -10.53
CA ALA A 2 -26.38 -35.08 -10.59
C ALA A 2 -25.52 -35.92 -9.62
N LYS A 3 -26.18 -36.66 -8.72
CA LYS A 3 -25.58 -37.61 -7.77
C LYS A 3 -25.34 -39.00 -8.41
N HIS A 4 -25.01 -39.07 -9.70
CA HIS A 4 -24.85 -40.33 -10.43
C HIS A 4 -23.59 -40.32 -11.31
N VAL A 5 -22.85 -41.43 -11.33
CA VAL A 5 -21.66 -41.66 -12.18
C VAL A 5 -21.85 -42.97 -12.93
N ALA A 6 -21.61 -42.95 -14.24
CA ALA A 6 -21.62 -44.14 -15.08
C ALA A 6 -20.19 -44.48 -15.52
N VAL A 7 -19.79 -45.73 -15.32
CA VAL A 7 -18.46 -46.26 -15.70
C VAL A 7 -18.66 -47.36 -16.74
N ALA A 8 -17.90 -47.31 -17.84
CA ALA A 8 -17.96 -48.28 -18.94
C ALA A 8 -16.58 -48.89 -19.25
N GLY A 9 -16.59 -50.14 -19.72
CA GLY A 9 -15.42 -50.93 -20.11
C GLY A 9 -15.88 -52.30 -20.61
N GLU A 10 -15.47 -53.38 -19.95
CA GLU A 10 -16.03 -54.73 -20.19
C GLU A 10 -17.52 -54.85 -19.83
N GLY A 11 -18.02 -53.95 -18.98
CA GLY A 11 -19.44 -53.77 -18.68
C GLY A 11 -19.78 -52.33 -18.35
N VAL A 12 -21.04 -52.06 -18.01
CA VAL A 12 -21.47 -50.73 -17.55
C VAL A 12 -21.96 -50.82 -16.12
N SER A 13 -21.44 -49.96 -15.24
CA SER A 13 -21.92 -49.82 -13.88
C SER A 13 -22.35 -48.38 -13.60
N LEU A 14 -23.52 -48.23 -12.97
CA LEU A 14 -24.07 -46.96 -12.53
C LEU A 14 -23.95 -46.87 -11.01
N TRP A 15 -23.39 -45.76 -10.53
CA TRP A 15 -23.15 -45.47 -9.13
C TRP A 15 -23.94 -44.23 -8.73
N ALA A 16 -24.52 -44.23 -7.52
CA ALA A 16 -25.18 -43.07 -6.94
C ALA A 16 -24.56 -42.72 -5.59
N LEU A 17 -24.40 -41.43 -5.34
CA LEU A 17 -23.87 -40.92 -4.06
C LEU A 17 -24.98 -40.92 -3.01
N ASP A 18 -24.77 -41.64 -1.91
CA ASP A 18 -25.64 -41.60 -0.73
C ASP A 18 -25.08 -40.58 0.29
N PRO A 19 -25.73 -39.41 0.45
CA PRO A 19 -25.25 -38.37 1.34
C PRO A 19 -25.70 -38.54 2.79
N TYR A 20 -26.53 -39.56 3.09
CA TYR A 20 -27.12 -39.74 4.42
C TYR A 20 -26.26 -40.61 5.36
N THR A 21 -25.14 -41.13 4.86
CA THR A 21 -24.11 -41.82 5.66
C THR A 21 -23.16 -40.80 6.29
N ALA A 22 -22.59 -41.10 7.48
CA ALA A 22 -21.69 -40.20 8.22
C ALA A 22 -20.47 -39.71 7.38
N LEU A 23 -20.08 -40.49 6.37
CA LEU A 23 -19.22 -40.08 5.26
C LEU A 23 -19.97 -40.40 3.95
N PRO A 24 -19.99 -39.53 2.93
CA PRO A 24 -20.70 -39.78 1.69
C PRO A 24 -20.15 -41.04 0.99
N THR A 25 -20.98 -42.07 0.81
CA THR A 25 -20.58 -43.34 0.17
C THR A 25 -21.20 -43.50 -1.22
N TRP A 26 -20.41 -44.00 -2.17
CA TRP A 26 -20.89 -44.35 -3.52
C TRP A 26 -21.48 -45.75 -3.53
N ASN A 27 -22.77 -45.85 -3.83
CA ASN A 27 -23.47 -47.13 -3.94
C ASN A 27 -23.69 -47.50 -5.40
N ARG A 28 -23.37 -48.74 -5.78
CA ARG A 28 -23.66 -49.27 -7.12
C ARG A 28 -25.15 -49.57 -7.24
N VAL A 29 -25.82 -48.92 -8.18
CA VAL A 29 -27.29 -48.95 -8.34
C VAL A 29 -27.77 -49.59 -9.64
N GLY A 30 -26.87 -49.86 -10.58
CA GLY A 30 -27.22 -50.61 -11.79
C GLY A 30 -25.99 -51.17 -12.49
N THR A 31 -26.17 -52.29 -13.17
CA THR A 31 -25.13 -52.91 -14.00
C THR A 31 -25.75 -53.48 -15.26
N ILE A 32 -25.15 -53.18 -16.41
CA ILE A 32 -25.46 -53.87 -17.66
C ILE A 32 -24.24 -54.74 -17.96
N ALA A 33 -24.47 -56.05 -18.14
CA ALA A 33 -23.48 -56.98 -18.65
C ALA A 33 -23.66 -57.06 -20.17
N PRO A 34 -22.87 -56.31 -20.97
CA PRO A 34 -22.99 -56.32 -22.41
C PRO A 34 -22.31 -57.58 -22.98
N ALA A 35 -22.76 -58.04 -24.14
CA ALA A 35 -22.11 -59.14 -24.88
C ALA A 35 -20.75 -58.74 -25.49
N ALA A 36 -20.43 -57.43 -25.50
CA ALA A 36 -19.22 -56.84 -26.04
C ALA A 36 -18.83 -55.57 -25.25
N PRO A 37 -17.54 -55.21 -25.16
CA PRO A 37 -17.08 -54.07 -24.36
C PRO A 37 -17.68 -52.75 -24.85
N ILE A 38 -18.09 -51.87 -23.96
CA ILE A 38 -18.72 -50.58 -24.27
C ILE A 38 -17.66 -49.52 -24.54
N SER A 39 -17.71 -48.89 -25.71
CA SER A 39 -16.77 -47.84 -26.10
C SER A 39 -17.24 -46.43 -25.76
N LEU A 40 -18.55 -46.16 -25.70
CA LEU A 40 -19.11 -44.84 -25.36
C LEU A 40 -20.24 -44.96 -24.33
N VAL A 41 -20.24 -44.08 -23.32
CA VAL A 41 -21.29 -43.98 -22.31
C VAL A 41 -21.58 -42.51 -21.93
N ARG A 42 -22.85 -42.10 -21.91
CA ARG A 42 -23.28 -40.75 -21.49
C ARG A 42 -24.65 -40.75 -20.80
N LEU A 43 -24.73 -40.08 -19.66
CA LEU A 43 -25.97 -39.81 -18.93
C LEU A 43 -26.65 -38.54 -19.48
N SER A 44 -27.98 -38.55 -19.56
CA SER A 44 -28.77 -37.34 -19.85
C SER A 44 -28.64 -36.32 -18.71
N PRO A 45 -28.82 -35.01 -18.96
CA PRO A 45 -28.76 -33.96 -17.93
C PRO A 45 -29.61 -34.23 -16.69
N SER A 46 -30.81 -34.78 -16.90
CA SER A 46 -31.74 -35.19 -15.82
C SER A 46 -31.33 -36.49 -15.10
N ALA A 47 -30.31 -37.19 -15.60
CA ALA A 47 -29.86 -38.52 -15.17
C ALA A 47 -30.97 -39.59 -15.18
N LEU A 48 -31.96 -39.44 -16.09
CA LEU A 48 -33.06 -40.39 -16.29
C LEU A 48 -32.76 -41.41 -17.40
N VAL A 49 -31.88 -41.06 -18.34
CA VAL A 49 -31.55 -41.91 -19.50
C VAL A 49 -30.04 -42.07 -19.62
N LEU A 50 -29.61 -43.30 -19.90
CA LEU A 50 -28.23 -43.67 -20.14
C LEU A 50 -28.08 -44.14 -21.59
N ALA A 51 -27.19 -43.49 -22.35
CA ALA A 51 -26.80 -43.90 -23.70
C ALA A 51 -25.50 -44.71 -23.66
N THR A 52 -25.49 -45.85 -24.34
CA THR A 52 -24.35 -46.78 -24.42
C THR A 52 -24.10 -47.26 -25.84
N VAL A 53 -22.84 -47.43 -26.23
CA VAL A 53 -22.44 -47.96 -27.55
C VAL A 53 -21.37 -49.03 -27.36
N ALA A 54 -21.61 -50.23 -27.89
CA ALA A 54 -20.62 -51.30 -27.88
C ALA A 54 -19.48 -51.07 -28.89
N SER A 55 -18.30 -51.60 -28.58
CA SER A 55 -17.12 -51.53 -29.44
C SER A 55 -17.43 -52.17 -30.78
N ASN A 56 -17.18 -51.43 -31.87
CA ASN A 56 -17.49 -51.80 -33.26
C ASN A 56 -19.00 -51.91 -33.58
N SER A 57 -19.90 -51.50 -32.68
CA SER A 57 -21.33 -51.39 -32.98
C SER A 57 -21.68 -50.06 -33.66
N ILE A 58 -22.69 -50.12 -34.52
CA ILE A 58 -23.33 -48.96 -35.16
C ILE A 58 -24.62 -48.53 -34.45
N THR A 59 -24.92 -49.13 -33.30
CA THR A 59 -26.18 -48.92 -32.58
C THR A 59 -25.93 -48.31 -31.20
N VAL A 60 -26.63 -47.21 -30.89
CA VAL A 60 -26.77 -46.67 -29.53
C VAL A 60 -27.90 -47.39 -28.82
N ILE A 61 -27.63 -47.94 -27.65
CA ILE A 61 -28.64 -48.49 -26.74
C ILE A 61 -28.96 -47.44 -25.69
N LEU A 62 -30.23 -47.06 -25.61
CA LEU A 62 -30.76 -46.15 -24.59
C LEU A 62 -31.43 -46.96 -23.50
N SER A 63 -31.01 -46.75 -22.25
CA SER A 63 -31.56 -47.39 -21.06
C SER A 63 -32.17 -46.35 -20.12
N HIS A 64 -33.37 -46.61 -19.61
CA HIS A 64 -34.00 -45.79 -18.59
C HIS A 64 -33.49 -46.16 -17.19
N ILE A 65 -33.29 -45.15 -16.35
CA ILE A 65 -32.90 -45.30 -14.95
C ILE A 65 -34.16 -45.19 -14.09
N LEU A 66 -34.60 -46.31 -13.50
CA LEU A 66 -35.78 -46.35 -12.64
C LEU A 66 -35.54 -45.60 -11.31
N PRO A 67 -36.56 -44.95 -10.72
CA PRO A 67 -36.50 -44.38 -9.37
C PRO A 67 -36.27 -45.47 -8.29
N LYS A 68 -35.98 -45.08 -7.05
CA LYS A 68 -35.56 -45.99 -5.96
C LYS A 68 -36.50 -47.20 -5.83
N GLY A 69 -35.96 -48.41 -6.04
CA GLY A 69 -36.60 -49.70 -5.74
C GLY A 69 -35.97 -50.38 -4.50
N PRO A 70 -36.42 -51.59 -4.11
CA PRO A 70 -35.84 -52.34 -3.00
C PRO A 70 -34.33 -52.58 -3.20
N LYS A 71 -33.58 -52.62 -2.09
CA LYS A 71 -32.11 -52.79 -2.10
C LYS A 71 -31.75 -54.06 -2.89
N ASN A 72 -30.93 -53.89 -3.95
CA ASN A 72 -30.37 -54.90 -4.88
C ASN A 72 -31.03 -55.09 -6.26
N GLU A 73 -32.06 -54.33 -6.64
CA GLU A 73 -32.55 -54.39 -8.03
C GLU A 73 -31.73 -53.54 -9.00
N ASN A 74 -31.46 -54.08 -10.20
CA ASN A 74 -30.82 -53.35 -11.28
C ASN A 74 -31.75 -52.25 -11.80
N ARG A 75 -31.37 -50.98 -11.58
CA ARG A 75 -32.20 -49.83 -11.95
C ARG A 75 -32.14 -49.46 -13.43
N LEU A 76 -31.33 -50.15 -14.23
CA LEU A 76 -31.21 -49.92 -15.67
C LEU A 76 -32.15 -50.86 -16.44
N ARG A 77 -33.09 -50.30 -17.21
CA ARG A 77 -33.92 -51.05 -18.16
C ARG A 77 -33.76 -50.54 -19.57
N PHE A 78 -33.70 -51.45 -20.54
CA PHE A 78 -33.70 -51.10 -21.95
C PHE A 78 -34.91 -50.22 -22.29
N ARG A 79 -34.68 -49.10 -22.99
CA ARG A 79 -35.71 -48.16 -23.42
C ARG A 79 -35.90 -48.20 -24.93
N SER A 80 -34.84 -47.90 -25.69
CA SER A 80 -34.89 -47.85 -27.16
C SER A 80 -33.49 -48.03 -27.76
N ARG A 81 -33.43 -48.12 -29.09
CA ARG A 81 -32.16 -48.21 -29.83
C ARG A 81 -32.15 -47.20 -30.98
N ALA A 82 -31.01 -46.56 -31.22
CA ALA A 82 -30.77 -45.72 -32.38
C ALA A 82 -29.69 -46.36 -33.26
N THR A 83 -30.06 -46.81 -34.45
CA THR A 83 -29.17 -47.52 -35.40
C THR A 83 -28.63 -46.57 -36.46
N HIS A 84 -27.34 -46.70 -36.79
CA HIS A 84 -26.68 -45.92 -37.85
C HIS A 84 -26.16 -46.82 -38.96
N SER A 85 -25.95 -46.27 -40.15
CA SER A 85 -25.31 -46.96 -41.28
C SER A 85 -23.79 -47.08 -41.12
N VAL A 86 -23.19 -46.22 -40.30
CA VAL A 86 -21.75 -46.03 -40.16
C VAL A 86 -21.38 -45.98 -38.68
N ARG A 87 -20.14 -46.35 -38.33
CA ARG A 87 -19.66 -46.38 -36.94
C ARG A 87 -19.77 -45.01 -36.28
N LEU A 88 -20.13 -45.01 -35.01
CA LEU A 88 -20.20 -43.80 -34.19
C LEU A 88 -18.83 -43.33 -33.74
N ARG A 89 -18.68 -42.01 -33.73
CA ARG A 89 -17.52 -41.28 -33.23
C ARG A 89 -17.78 -40.69 -31.85
N SER A 90 -18.95 -40.09 -31.64
CA SER A 90 -19.31 -39.46 -30.37
C SER A 90 -20.82 -39.47 -30.12
N ILE A 91 -21.22 -39.36 -28.85
CA ILE A 91 -22.60 -39.18 -28.40
C ILE A 91 -22.65 -38.06 -27.36
N SER A 92 -23.67 -37.22 -27.39
CA SER A 92 -23.90 -36.12 -26.43
C SER A 92 -25.39 -35.82 -26.28
N TRP A 93 -25.77 -35.15 -25.19
CA TRP A 93 -27.15 -34.74 -24.91
C TRP A 93 -27.29 -33.22 -25.01
N ARG A 94 -28.50 -32.73 -25.37
CA ARG A 94 -28.87 -31.31 -25.22
C ARG A 94 -28.76 -30.90 -23.74
N ALA A 95 -28.43 -29.65 -23.45
CA ALA A 95 -28.12 -29.22 -22.08
C ALA A 95 -29.32 -29.21 -21.11
N SER A 96 -30.55 -29.22 -21.64
CA SER A 96 -31.81 -29.28 -20.87
C SER A 96 -32.69 -30.41 -21.40
N ASP A 97 -33.27 -31.18 -20.48
CA ASP A 97 -34.25 -32.25 -20.76
C ASP A 97 -35.65 -31.86 -20.25
N ASN A 98 -35.99 -30.56 -20.25
CA ASN A 98 -37.26 -30.10 -19.70
C ASN A 98 -38.44 -30.79 -20.41
N LEU A 99 -39.26 -31.53 -19.65
CA LEU A 99 -40.38 -32.32 -20.19
C LEU A 99 -41.44 -31.44 -20.88
N ALA A 100 -41.48 -30.15 -20.54
CA ALA A 100 -42.34 -29.17 -21.19
C ALA A 100 -41.90 -28.86 -22.63
N ASP A 101 -40.59 -28.88 -22.90
CA ASP A 101 -39.99 -28.32 -24.12
C ASP A 101 -39.75 -29.36 -25.22
N SER A 102 -39.52 -30.64 -24.90
CA SER A 102 -39.49 -31.77 -25.87
C SER A 102 -39.02 -33.11 -25.26
N GLY A 103 -38.57 -33.11 -23.99
CA GLY A 103 -37.90 -34.26 -23.39
C GLY A 103 -36.42 -34.35 -23.78
N PRO A 104 -35.71 -35.43 -23.41
CA PRO A 104 -34.28 -35.54 -23.65
C PRO A 104 -33.96 -35.71 -25.15
N VAL A 105 -33.11 -34.83 -25.69
CA VAL A 105 -32.65 -34.87 -27.09
C VAL A 105 -31.22 -35.41 -27.16
N LEU A 106 -31.04 -36.49 -27.92
CA LEU A 106 -29.75 -37.16 -28.11
C LEU A 106 -29.11 -36.71 -29.43
N PHE A 107 -27.85 -36.35 -29.35
CA PHE A 107 -27.00 -36.06 -30.49
C PHE A 107 -25.99 -37.19 -30.72
N THR A 108 -25.88 -37.65 -31.96
CA THR A 108 -24.94 -38.70 -32.35
C THR A 108 -24.13 -38.28 -33.57
N GLN A 109 -22.82 -38.53 -33.57
CA GLN A 109 -21.93 -38.22 -34.69
C GLN A 109 -21.32 -39.52 -35.24
N THR A 110 -21.42 -39.76 -36.55
CA THR A 110 -20.74 -40.88 -37.22
C THR A 110 -19.36 -40.50 -37.74
N ILE A 111 -18.51 -41.50 -38.02
CA ILE A 111 -17.11 -41.28 -38.44
C ILE A 111 -16.97 -40.56 -39.79
N ASP A 112 -18.00 -40.60 -40.62
CA ASP A 112 -18.14 -39.85 -41.87
C ASP A 112 -18.48 -38.37 -41.67
N GLY A 113 -18.65 -37.93 -40.41
CA GLY A 113 -18.93 -36.54 -40.07
C GLY A 113 -20.42 -36.18 -40.08
N VAL A 114 -21.32 -37.13 -40.36
CA VAL A 114 -22.77 -36.87 -40.33
C VAL A 114 -23.24 -36.80 -38.88
N PHE A 115 -23.88 -35.68 -38.55
CA PHE A 115 -24.45 -35.43 -37.23
C PHE A 115 -25.96 -35.72 -37.25
N ARG A 116 -26.47 -36.47 -36.28
CA ARG A 116 -27.89 -36.87 -36.22
C ARG A 116 -28.49 -36.47 -34.89
N ILE A 117 -29.72 -35.95 -34.96
CA ILE A 117 -30.48 -35.45 -33.82
C ILE A 117 -31.68 -36.39 -33.61
N TRP A 118 -31.79 -36.93 -32.40
CA TRP A 118 -32.81 -37.89 -32.00
C TRP A 118 -33.62 -37.34 -30.84
N GLY A 119 -34.93 -37.52 -30.88
CA GLY A 119 -35.82 -37.12 -29.78
C GLY A 119 -37.02 -38.05 -29.65
N CYS A 120 -37.81 -37.84 -28.60
CA CYS A 120 -38.98 -38.67 -28.33
C CYS A 120 -40.13 -38.37 -29.30
N VAL A 121 -40.86 -39.41 -29.73
CA VAL A 121 -42.11 -39.21 -30.47
C VAL A 121 -43.23 -38.85 -29.49
N ILE A 122 -44.11 -37.92 -29.86
CA ILE A 122 -45.21 -37.45 -28.98
C ILE A 122 -46.14 -38.61 -28.58
N ASP A 123 -46.49 -39.47 -29.53
CA ASP A 123 -47.40 -40.60 -29.32
C ASP A 123 -46.72 -41.80 -28.64
N GLU A 124 -45.38 -41.88 -28.72
CA GLU A 124 -44.57 -42.91 -28.07
C GLU A 124 -43.39 -42.28 -27.32
N PRO A 125 -43.63 -41.69 -26.12
CA PRO A 125 -42.59 -40.96 -25.38
C PRO A 125 -41.43 -41.85 -24.92
N ASN A 126 -41.57 -43.17 -25.02
CA ASN A 126 -40.53 -44.15 -24.72
C ASN A 126 -39.63 -44.48 -25.92
N PHE A 127 -40.00 -44.07 -27.13
CA PHE A 127 -39.28 -44.34 -28.37
C PHE A 127 -38.55 -43.10 -28.86
N PHE A 128 -37.26 -43.26 -29.21
CA PHE A 128 -36.46 -42.19 -29.80
C PHE A 128 -36.45 -42.34 -31.31
N SER A 129 -36.99 -41.36 -32.04
CA SER A 129 -36.94 -41.30 -33.50
C SER A 129 -35.86 -40.33 -33.96
N LEU A 130 -35.35 -40.57 -35.17
CA LEU A 130 -34.46 -39.62 -35.85
C LEU A 130 -35.29 -38.43 -36.29
N TRP A 131 -34.96 -37.23 -35.80
CA TRP A 131 -35.65 -35.99 -36.15
C TRP A 131 -35.03 -35.33 -37.37
N THR A 132 -33.70 -35.23 -37.40
CA THR A 132 -32.98 -34.70 -38.56
C THR A 132 -31.54 -35.21 -38.60
N SER A 133 -30.94 -35.15 -39.79
CA SER A 133 -29.53 -35.40 -40.02
C SER A 133 -28.89 -34.19 -40.67
N LEU A 134 -27.82 -33.72 -40.07
CA LEU A 134 -27.02 -32.61 -40.54
C LEU A 134 -25.76 -33.17 -41.21
N ASP A 135 -25.75 -33.13 -42.54
CA ASP A 135 -24.57 -33.42 -43.35
C ASP A 135 -23.82 -32.12 -43.64
N VAL A 136 -22.83 -31.84 -42.80
CA VAL A 136 -21.98 -30.64 -42.95
C VAL A 136 -21.20 -30.68 -44.27
N HIS A 137 -20.85 -31.87 -44.75
CA HIS A 137 -20.01 -32.07 -45.94
C HIS A 137 -20.80 -31.81 -47.24
N ALA A 138 -22.09 -32.12 -47.27
CA ALA A 138 -22.97 -31.85 -48.42
C ALA A 138 -23.10 -30.33 -48.72
N SER A 139 -22.92 -29.47 -47.72
CA SER A 139 -23.05 -28.02 -47.84
C SER A 139 -21.75 -27.35 -48.35
N LEU A 140 -20.60 -28.01 -48.20
CA LEU A 140 -19.25 -27.46 -48.43
C LEU A 140 -18.29 -28.56 -48.93
N PRO A 141 -18.35 -28.94 -50.22
CA PRO A 141 -17.77 -30.19 -50.74
C PRO A 141 -16.22 -30.26 -50.78
N LYS A 142 -15.50 -29.27 -50.25
CA LYS A 142 -14.02 -29.19 -50.31
C LYS A 142 -13.32 -29.36 -48.95
N GLN A 143 -14.04 -29.41 -47.82
CA GLN A 143 -13.45 -29.40 -46.47
C GLN A 143 -13.94 -30.61 -45.65
N ILE A 144 -13.02 -31.34 -44.99
CA ILE A 144 -13.35 -32.53 -44.18
C ILE A 144 -13.61 -32.10 -42.73
N PRO A 145 -14.77 -32.40 -42.12
CA PRO A 145 -15.04 -32.04 -40.72
C PRO A 145 -14.19 -32.88 -39.76
N LEU A 146 -13.39 -32.20 -38.92
CA LEU A 146 -12.55 -32.84 -37.91
C LEU A 146 -13.29 -33.09 -36.61
N ALA A 147 -14.06 -32.13 -36.08
CA ALA A 147 -14.92 -32.35 -34.91
C ALA A 147 -16.09 -31.38 -34.93
N THR A 148 -17.23 -31.82 -34.38
CA THR A 148 -18.45 -31.01 -34.25
C THR A 148 -18.96 -31.15 -32.82
N CYS A 149 -19.34 -30.03 -32.20
CA CYS A 149 -20.02 -30.06 -30.91
C CYS A 149 -21.28 -29.19 -30.93
N TYR A 150 -22.26 -29.58 -30.12
CA TYR A 150 -23.37 -28.72 -29.75
C TYR A 150 -22.85 -27.56 -28.89
N TRP A 151 -23.27 -26.34 -29.20
CA TRP A 151 -22.85 -25.10 -28.51
C TRP A 151 -23.92 -24.61 -27.54
N ARG A 152 -25.10 -24.25 -28.05
CA ARG A 152 -26.22 -23.70 -27.26
C ARG A 152 -27.55 -23.83 -27.98
N THR A 153 -28.61 -23.63 -27.22
CA THR A 153 -29.97 -23.38 -27.71
C THR A 153 -30.32 -21.91 -27.52
N ARG A 154 -30.97 -21.29 -28.49
CA ARG A 154 -31.55 -19.93 -28.42
C ARG A 154 -33.04 -19.97 -28.78
N PRO A 155 -33.90 -19.09 -28.26
CA PRO A 155 -35.25 -18.93 -28.77
C PRO A 155 -35.22 -18.30 -30.17
N MET A 156 -36.12 -18.70 -31.08
CA MET A 156 -36.26 -18.03 -32.38
C MET A 156 -36.75 -16.59 -32.21
N GLU A 157 -36.07 -15.63 -32.84
CA GLU A 157 -36.47 -14.21 -32.82
C GLU A 157 -37.62 -13.94 -33.81
N GLY A 158 -38.67 -13.24 -33.35
CA GLY A 158 -39.69 -12.66 -34.22
C GLY A 158 -40.95 -13.49 -34.50
N GLN A 159 -41.26 -14.54 -33.74
CA GLN A 159 -42.56 -15.24 -33.81
C GLN A 159 -43.35 -15.21 -32.48
N ASP A 160 -44.68 -15.31 -32.59
CA ASP A 160 -45.62 -15.32 -31.47
C ASP A 160 -45.20 -16.33 -30.38
N PRO A 161 -45.17 -15.96 -29.08
CA PRO A 161 -44.71 -16.81 -27.99
C PRO A 161 -45.52 -18.10 -27.80
N ALA A 162 -46.70 -18.20 -28.43
CA ALA A 162 -47.52 -19.41 -28.45
C ALA A 162 -47.02 -20.50 -29.43
N ARG A 163 -46.12 -20.16 -30.36
CA ARG A 163 -45.44 -21.09 -31.28
C ARG A 163 -43.92 -21.13 -31.01
N GLY A 164 -43.54 -21.16 -29.74
CA GLY A 164 -42.14 -21.13 -29.31
C GLY A 164 -41.34 -22.29 -29.91
N GLY A 165 -40.44 -21.96 -30.84
CA GLY A 165 -39.42 -22.87 -31.33
C GLY A 165 -38.03 -22.33 -31.02
N THR A 166 -37.05 -23.23 -30.99
CA THR A 166 -35.65 -22.92 -30.65
C THR A 166 -34.72 -23.10 -31.83
N GLU A 167 -33.62 -22.37 -31.82
CA GLU A 167 -32.46 -22.59 -32.67
C GLU A 167 -31.34 -23.27 -31.88
N ASP A 168 -30.85 -24.39 -32.37
CA ASP A 168 -29.68 -25.07 -31.83
C ASP A 168 -28.46 -24.76 -32.68
N ASP A 169 -27.44 -24.20 -32.03
CA ASP A 169 -26.16 -23.82 -32.61
C ASP A 169 -25.15 -24.96 -32.44
N PHE A 170 -24.49 -25.35 -33.52
CA PHE A 170 -23.43 -26.37 -33.56
C PHE A 170 -22.15 -25.76 -34.14
N VAL A 171 -21.01 -26.03 -33.51
CA VAL A 171 -19.72 -25.58 -34.03
C VAL A 171 -18.93 -26.75 -34.59
N THR A 172 -18.41 -26.58 -35.80
CA THR A 172 -17.60 -27.56 -36.52
C THR A 172 -16.24 -26.98 -36.86
N VAL A 173 -15.19 -27.75 -36.57
CA VAL A 173 -13.80 -27.49 -37.00
C VAL A 173 -13.49 -28.37 -38.20
N PHE A 174 -12.95 -27.79 -39.28
CA PHE A 174 -12.59 -28.51 -40.51
C PHE A 174 -11.08 -28.77 -40.63
N SER A 175 -10.72 -29.64 -41.58
CA SER A 175 -9.36 -30.09 -41.85
C SER A 175 -8.40 -28.98 -42.28
N ASP A 176 -8.94 -27.87 -42.80
CA ASP A 176 -8.18 -26.68 -43.16
C ASP A 176 -8.06 -25.65 -42.01
N GLY A 177 -8.59 -25.98 -40.83
CA GLY A 177 -8.54 -25.15 -39.63
C GLY A 177 -9.56 -24.02 -39.58
N SER A 178 -10.54 -24.02 -40.48
CA SER A 178 -11.70 -23.15 -40.39
C SER A 178 -12.70 -23.63 -39.31
N VAL A 179 -13.39 -22.67 -38.69
CA VAL A 179 -14.43 -22.91 -37.68
C VAL A 179 -15.76 -22.36 -38.18
N HIS A 180 -16.78 -23.21 -38.23
CA HIS A 180 -18.09 -22.86 -38.78
C HIS A 180 -19.18 -23.07 -37.72
N LEU A 181 -20.19 -22.21 -37.76
CA LEU A 181 -21.44 -22.34 -37.01
C LEU A 181 -22.50 -22.91 -37.94
N SER A 182 -23.08 -24.05 -37.56
CA SER A 182 -24.30 -24.55 -38.17
C SER A 182 -25.45 -24.33 -37.20
N THR A 183 -26.44 -23.55 -37.59
CA THR A 183 -27.63 -23.29 -36.79
C THR A 183 -28.80 -24.05 -37.41
N VAL A 184 -29.51 -24.81 -36.58
CA VAL A 184 -30.71 -25.54 -36.99
C VAL A 184 -31.89 -25.02 -36.19
N SER A 185 -32.92 -24.57 -36.90
CA SER A 185 -34.10 -23.97 -36.31
C SER A 185 -35.28 -24.95 -36.23
N ASN A 186 -36.01 -24.83 -35.13
CA ASN A 186 -37.31 -25.41 -34.84
C ASN A 186 -37.35 -26.92 -34.48
N PHE A 187 -36.95 -27.26 -33.25
CA PHE A 187 -37.10 -28.64 -32.73
C PHE A 187 -38.24 -28.86 -31.73
N ASP A 188 -38.75 -27.79 -31.12
CA ASP A 188 -39.72 -27.89 -30.02
C ASP A 188 -41.18 -27.71 -30.49
N CYS A 189 -41.40 -27.52 -31.81
CA CYS A 189 -42.73 -27.56 -32.42
C CYS A 189 -43.38 -28.96 -32.33
N ARG A 190 -44.72 -29.00 -32.25
CA ARG A 190 -45.50 -30.25 -32.24
C ARG A 190 -46.36 -30.33 -33.52
N PRO A 191 -46.00 -31.15 -34.53
CA PRO A 191 -44.90 -32.13 -34.57
C PRO A 191 -43.50 -31.50 -34.83
N PRO A 192 -42.41 -32.18 -34.44
CA PRO A 192 -41.04 -31.69 -34.62
C PRO A 192 -40.70 -31.61 -36.12
N THR A 193 -40.48 -30.40 -36.62
CA THR A 193 -40.14 -30.14 -38.03
C THR A 193 -38.97 -29.19 -38.12
N CYS A 194 -37.83 -29.66 -38.63
CA CYS A 194 -36.67 -28.82 -38.94
C CYS A 194 -37.08 -27.77 -39.98
N VAL A 195 -37.17 -26.49 -39.59
CA VAL A 195 -37.69 -25.42 -40.45
C VAL A 195 -36.58 -24.84 -41.32
N SER A 196 -35.40 -24.61 -40.76
CA SER A 196 -34.25 -24.15 -41.53
C SER A 196 -32.95 -24.68 -40.96
N GLN A 197 -31.99 -24.90 -41.86
CA GLN A 197 -30.62 -25.21 -41.54
C GLN A 197 -29.75 -24.18 -42.25
N SER A 198 -28.86 -23.52 -41.51
CA SER A 198 -27.88 -22.60 -42.07
C SER A 198 -26.50 -22.96 -41.56
N SER A 199 -25.49 -22.76 -42.40
CA SER A 199 -24.09 -22.91 -42.00
C SER A 199 -23.33 -21.65 -42.42
N ARG A 200 -22.61 -21.06 -41.48
CA ARG A 200 -21.83 -19.84 -41.66
C ARG A 200 -20.40 -20.08 -41.19
N VAL A 201 -19.45 -19.63 -41.98
CA VAL A 201 -18.03 -19.56 -41.57
C VAL A 201 -17.93 -18.52 -40.46
N LEU A 202 -17.53 -18.94 -39.26
CA LEU A 202 -17.30 -18.01 -38.14
C LEU A 202 -15.92 -17.37 -38.27
N GLN A 203 -14.91 -18.19 -38.51
CA GLN A 203 -13.52 -17.77 -38.63
C GLN A 203 -12.78 -18.70 -39.60
N GLN A 204 -11.92 -18.11 -40.42
CA GLN A 204 -11.01 -18.84 -41.30
C GLN A 204 -9.64 -18.95 -40.62
N SER A 205 -8.95 -20.08 -40.82
CA SER A 205 -7.56 -20.26 -40.37
C SER A 205 -7.31 -20.11 -38.86
N VAL A 206 -8.28 -20.52 -38.02
CA VAL A 206 -8.12 -20.53 -36.56
C VAL A 206 -7.03 -21.49 -36.13
N PHE A 207 -6.91 -22.62 -36.83
CA PHE A 207 -5.85 -23.60 -36.65
C PHE A 207 -5.02 -23.71 -37.92
N GLN A 208 -3.70 -23.84 -37.80
CA GLN A 208 -2.87 -24.09 -38.98
C GLN A 208 -3.10 -25.52 -39.50
N PRO A 209 -3.32 -25.75 -40.80
CA PRO A 209 -3.54 -27.09 -41.35
C PRO A 209 -2.42 -28.09 -40.99
N THR A 210 -1.19 -27.60 -40.83
CA THR A 210 -0.02 -28.38 -40.39
C THR A 210 -0.14 -28.89 -38.95
N GLN A 211 -0.80 -28.13 -38.07
CA GLN A 211 -1.09 -28.55 -36.70
C GLN A 211 -2.14 -29.67 -36.70
N LEU A 212 -3.14 -29.57 -37.57
CA LEU A 212 -4.29 -30.48 -37.63
C LEU A 212 -4.00 -31.82 -38.32
N ALA A 213 -3.05 -31.86 -39.27
CA ALA A 213 -2.71 -33.07 -40.03
C ALA A 213 -2.29 -34.27 -39.16
N ASN A 214 -1.88 -34.01 -37.91
CA ASN A 214 -1.43 -35.02 -36.95
C ASN A 214 -2.47 -35.40 -35.88
N PHE A 215 -3.66 -34.79 -35.87
CA PHE A 215 -4.69 -35.07 -34.86
C PHE A 215 -5.47 -36.36 -35.19
N ARG A 216 -5.39 -37.33 -34.29
CA ARG A 216 -6.25 -38.52 -34.24
C ARG A 216 -7.27 -38.35 -33.11
N PHE A 217 -8.51 -38.78 -33.35
CA PHE A 217 -9.62 -38.67 -32.40
C PHE A 217 -9.90 -37.24 -31.86
N PRO A 218 -9.97 -36.19 -32.70
CA PRO A 218 -10.27 -34.86 -32.18
C PRO A 218 -11.68 -34.78 -31.58
N HIS A 219 -11.76 -34.07 -30.46
CA HIS A 219 -12.94 -33.72 -29.68
C HIS A 219 -12.98 -32.21 -29.51
N LEU A 220 -14.18 -31.64 -29.61
CA LEU A 220 -14.40 -30.22 -29.37
C LEU A 220 -15.21 -30.09 -28.06
N LEU A 221 -14.69 -29.34 -27.10
CA LEU A 221 -15.25 -29.18 -25.77
C LEU A 221 -15.56 -27.69 -25.52
N PRO A 222 -16.80 -27.31 -25.23
CA PRO A 222 -17.11 -25.94 -24.81
C PRO A 222 -16.39 -25.62 -23.49
N SER A 223 -15.82 -24.41 -23.39
CA SER A 223 -15.21 -23.91 -22.17
C SER A 223 -16.29 -23.60 -21.14
N ARG A 224 -16.07 -24.01 -19.89
CA ARG A 224 -17.00 -23.69 -18.79
C ARG A 224 -16.79 -22.29 -18.22
N SER A 225 -15.58 -21.75 -18.36
CA SER A 225 -15.19 -20.43 -17.84
C SER A 225 -15.56 -19.29 -18.79
N ASP A 226 -15.71 -19.57 -20.08
CA ASP A 226 -16.04 -18.58 -21.10
C ASP A 226 -16.99 -19.18 -22.13
N PRO A 227 -18.25 -18.72 -22.22
CA PRO A 227 -19.24 -19.25 -23.15
C PRO A 227 -18.93 -18.95 -24.62
N SER A 228 -17.94 -18.09 -24.92
CA SER A 228 -17.39 -17.85 -26.27
C SER A 228 -16.17 -18.75 -26.61
N SER A 229 -15.74 -19.55 -25.63
CA SER A 229 -14.62 -20.49 -25.53
C SER A 229 -14.75 -21.91 -26.06
N PHE A 230 -13.96 -22.40 -27.03
CA PHE A 230 -13.96 -23.82 -27.41
C PHE A 230 -12.56 -24.43 -27.37
N HIS A 231 -12.48 -25.62 -26.81
CA HIS A 231 -11.26 -26.40 -26.65
C HIS A 231 -11.27 -27.55 -27.65
N PHE A 232 -10.40 -27.50 -28.63
CA PHE A 232 -10.16 -28.60 -29.57
C PHE A 232 -9.04 -29.48 -29.04
N VAL A 233 -9.39 -30.71 -28.67
CA VAL A 233 -8.49 -31.68 -28.02
C VAL A 233 -8.37 -32.89 -28.93
N GLY A 234 -7.16 -33.30 -29.28
CA GLY A 234 -6.95 -34.58 -29.94
C GLY A 234 -5.59 -35.15 -29.63
N ARG A 235 -5.31 -36.34 -30.16
CA ARG A 235 -4.10 -37.07 -29.86
C ARG A 235 -3.19 -37.09 -31.08
N SER A 236 -1.93 -36.71 -30.90
CA SER A 236 -0.94 -36.79 -31.99
C SER A 236 -0.59 -38.25 -32.28
N SER A 237 0.00 -38.52 -33.45
CA SER A 237 0.55 -39.83 -33.82
C SER A 237 1.63 -40.35 -32.84
N ARG A 238 2.22 -39.47 -32.03
CA ARG A 238 3.18 -39.79 -30.96
C ARG A 238 2.52 -40.01 -29.58
N GLY A 239 1.19 -39.98 -29.51
CA GLY A 239 0.44 -40.23 -28.30
C GLY A 239 0.27 -39.03 -27.37
N THR A 240 0.80 -37.84 -27.74
CA THR A 240 0.66 -36.58 -26.99
C THR A 240 -0.75 -36.03 -27.13
N LEU A 241 -1.34 -35.57 -26.02
CA LEU A 241 -2.58 -34.80 -26.02
C LEU A 241 -2.27 -33.39 -26.52
N VAL A 242 -2.86 -33.00 -27.64
CA VAL A 242 -2.71 -31.67 -28.23
C VAL A 242 -4.03 -30.94 -28.04
N HIS A 243 -3.96 -29.78 -27.39
CA HIS A 243 -5.08 -28.94 -27.06
C HIS A 243 -4.90 -27.57 -27.71
N SER A 244 -5.98 -27.05 -28.28
CA SER A 244 -5.99 -25.73 -28.88
C SER A 244 -7.31 -25.03 -28.54
N ARG A 245 -7.23 -23.79 -28.07
CA ARG A 245 -8.39 -23.00 -27.65
C ARG A 245 -8.72 -21.95 -28.71
N ALA A 246 -9.99 -21.87 -29.10
CA ALA A 246 -10.51 -20.83 -29.98
C ALA A 246 -11.53 -19.98 -29.21
N THR A 247 -11.41 -18.65 -29.34
CA THR A 247 -12.35 -17.66 -28.79
C THR A 247 -13.15 -17.03 -29.92
N LEU A 248 -14.48 -17.08 -29.83
CA LEU A 248 -15.32 -16.37 -30.78
C LEU A 248 -15.38 -14.87 -30.45
N PRO A 249 -15.43 -13.97 -31.46
CA PRO A 249 -15.47 -12.54 -31.21
C PRO A 249 -16.71 -12.15 -30.41
N ALA A 250 -16.53 -11.28 -29.41
CA ALA A 250 -17.55 -10.81 -28.47
C ALA A 250 -18.65 -9.91 -29.09
N SER A 251 -18.81 -9.88 -30.42
CA SER A 251 -19.94 -9.18 -31.04
C SER A 251 -21.22 -10.00 -30.82
N GLY A 252 -21.74 -9.95 -29.60
CA GLY A 252 -23.03 -10.54 -29.24
C GLY A 252 -23.29 -10.84 -27.77
N LEU A 253 -22.37 -10.60 -26.81
CA LEU A 253 -22.66 -10.88 -25.39
C LEU A 253 -22.05 -9.87 -24.42
N VAL A 254 -22.89 -9.40 -23.49
CA VAL A 254 -22.67 -8.38 -22.46
C VAL A 254 -22.09 -8.99 -21.17
N ALA A 255 -21.04 -8.32 -20.66
CA ALA A 255 -20.51 -8.17 -19.28
C ALA A 255 -20.43 -9.36 -18.28
N SER A 256 -19.24 -9.57 -17.71
CA SER A 256 -18.95 -9.37 -16.27
C SER A 256 -17.72 -10.18 -15.79
N ALA A 257 -16.52 -9.60 -15.90
CA ALA A 257 -15.39 -9.75 -14.98
C ALA A 257 -14.29 -8.81 -15.50
N LYS A 258 -13.81 -7.87 -14.69
CA LYS A 258 -12.70 -6.99 -15.09
C LYS A 258 -11.37 -7.74 -14.82
N PRO A 259 -10.54 -8.03 -15.84
CA PRO A 259 -9.14 -8.35 -15.61
C PRO A 259 -8.39 -7.12 -15.05
N ALA A 260 -7.11 -7.29 -14.70
CA ALA A 260 -6.20 -6.24 -14.19
C ALA A 260 -5.15 -5.79 -15.24
N PHE A 261 -5.10 -6.43 -16.41
CA PHE A 261 -4.18 -6.16 -17.52
C PHE A 261 -4.91 -6.18 -18.86
N HIS A 262 -4.53 -5.26 -19.76
CA HIS A 262 -5.18 -5.02 -21.06
C HIS A 262 -5.32 -6.30 -21.91
N ASP A 263 -4.30 -7.14 -21.87
CA ASP A 263 -4.31 -8.45 -22.52
C ASP A 263 -4.43 -9.53 -21.44
N GLY A 264 -5.43 -10.41 -21.58
CA GLY A 264 -5.48 -11.66 -20.82
C GLY A 264 -4.21 -12.49 -21.10
N PRO A 265 -3.86 -13.45 -20.22
CA PRO A 265 -2.61 -14.21 -20.35
C PRO A 265 -2.48 -14.74 -21.78
N THR A 266 -1.37 -14.44 -22.44
CA THR A 266 -0.96 -15.15 -23.66
C THR A 266 -0.99 -16.65 -23.32
N LEU A 267 -1.53 -17.50 -24.21
CA LEU A 267 -1.70 -18.94 -23.95
C LEU A 267 -0.48 -19.48 -23.19
N PRO A 268 -0.64 -20.06 -22.00
CA PRO A 268 0.49 -20.37 -21.13
C PRO A 268 1.42 -21.31 -21.90
N PRO A 269 2.67 -20.90 -22.21
CA PRO A 269 3.61 -21.83 -22.77
C PRO A 269 3.80 -22.96 -21.75
N VAL A 270 3.59 -24.19 -22.18
CA VAL A 270 3.83 -25.35 -21.31
C VAL A 270 5.32 -25.40 -21.06
N SER A 271 5.73 -25.25 -19.79
CA SER A 271 7.13 -25.41 -19.47
C SER A 271 7.50 -26.88 -19.63
N LEU A 272 8.54 -27.16 -20.42
CA LEU A 272 8.98 -28.52 -20.69
C LEU A 272 9.75 -29.13 -19.52
N VAL A 273 9.86 -28.42 -18.38
CA VAL A 273 10.63 -28.81 -17.18
C VAL A 273 9.81 -29.61 -16.15
N GLY A 274 8.50 -29.75 -16.34
CA GLY A 274 7.60 -30.38 -15.37
C GLY A 274 7.20 -29.41 -14.27
N SER A 275 7.00 -29.89 -13.02
CA SER A 275 6.66 -29.00 -11.91
C SER A 275 7.80 -28.03 -11.61
N ILE A 276 7.50 -26.73 -11.62
CA ILE A 276 8.48 -25.65 -11.52
C ILE A 276 8.84 -25.44 -10.06
N SER A 277 10.14 -25.43 -9.74
CA SER A 277 10.66 -25.17 -8.39
C SER A 277 11.21 -23.76 -8.23
N GLN A 278 11.87 -23.19 -9.24
CA GLN A 278 12.48 -21.85 -9.17
C GLN A 278 12.28 -21.06 -10.47
N LEU A 279 12.03 -19.75 -10.32
CA LEU A 279 12.11 -18.74 -11.37
C LEU A 279 13.22 -17.76 -11.05
N VAL A 280 14.23 -17.66 -11.92
CA VAL A 280 15.42 -16.83 -11.73
C VAL A 280 15.58 -15.87 -12.92
N PRO A 281 15.25 -14.58 -12.76
CA PRO A 281 15.44 -13.59 -13.82
C PRO A 281 16.91 -13.16 -13.96
N THR A 282 17.28 -12.60 -15.11
CA THR A 282 18.51 -11.81 -15.25
C THR A 282 18.41 -10.51 -14.44
N ALA A 283 19.54 -9.86 -14.15
CA ALA A 283 19.57 -8.64 -13.31
C ALA A 283 18.69 -7.49 -13.85
N ARG A 284 18.48 -7.42 -15.17
CA ARG A 284 17.61 -6.45 -15.85
C ARG A 284 16.23 -7.00 -16.22
N GLY A 285 15.97 -8.29 -16.01
CA GLY A 285 14.69 -8.91 -16.34
C GLY A 285 14.46 -9.16 -17.84
N GLU A 286 15.50 -9.13 -18.67
CA GLU A 286 15.45 -9.43 -20.12
C GLU A 286 15.13 -10.91 -20.40
N ALA A 287 15.55 -11.80 -19.50
CA ALA A 287 15.32 -13.24 -19.62
C ALA A 287 15.04 -13.87 -18.26
N VAL A 288 14.36 -15.02 -18.26
CA VAL A 288 14.10 -15.82 -17.06
C VAL A 288 14.47 -17.28 -17.27
N LEU A 289 15.20 -17.82 -16.30
CA LEU A 289 15.51 -19.23 -16.19
C LEU A 289 14.46 -19.91 -15.30
N VAL A 290 13.92 -21.01 -15.80
CA VAL A 290 12.96 -21.89 -15.10
C VAL A 290 13.67 -23.19 -14.77
N LEU A 291 13.69 -23.55 -13.49
CA LEU A 291 14.20 -24.83 -13.00
C LEU A 291 13.01 -25.70 -12.58
N GLY A 292 12.94 -26.92 -13.13
CA GLY A 292 11.95 -27.93 -12.74
C GLY A 292 12.48 -28.85 -11.63
N SER A 293 11.55 -29.47 -10.90
CA SER A 293 11.84 -30.43 -9.83
C SER A 293 12.70 -31.62 -10.25
N GLY A 294 12.64 -32.02 -11.53
CA GLY A 294 13.46 -33.07 -12.13
C GLY A 294 14.85 -32.63 -12.61
N GLY A 295 15.28 -31.40 -12.30
CA GLY A 295 16.58 -30.86 -12.69
C GLY A 295 16.75 -30.52 -14.17
N ARG A 296 15.62 -30.33 -14.85
CA ARG A 296 15.56 -29.76 -16.21
C ARG A 296 15.46 -28.24 -16.11
N VAL A 297 16.18 -27.55 -17.00
CA VAL A 297 16.21 -26.08 -17.07
C VAL A 297 15.68 -25.60 -18.42
N GLN A 298 14.99 -24.46 -18.39
CA GLN A 298 14.47 -23.78 -19.58
C GLN A 298 14.70 -22.28 -19.46
N SER A 299 15.20 -21.65 -20.52
CA SER A 299 15.38 -20.19 -20.59
C SER A 299 14.33 -19.58 -21.51
N TRP A 300 13.73 -18.48 -21.06
CA TRP A 300 12.80 -17.65 -21.80
C TRP A 300 13.41 -16.27 -22.01
N GLU A 301 13.36 -15.78 -23.23
CA GLU A 301 13.88 -14.46 -23.62
C GLU A 301 12.69 -13.57 -24.02
N MET A 302 12.62 -12.38 -23.45
CA MET A 302 11.59 -11.40 -23.77
C MET A 302 12.05 -10.59 -24.99
N GLY A 303 11.33 -10.69 -26.10
CA GLY A 303 11.62 -9.87 -27.29
C GLY A 303 11.04 -8.46 -27.17
N ASP A 304 11.57 -7.54 -27.98
CA ASP A 304 11.18 -6.11 -28.03
C ASP A 304 9.67 -5.88 -28.28
N ASP A 305 8.96 -6.84 -28.86
CA ASP A 305 7.52 -6.78 -29.17
C ASP A 305 6.60 -7.37 -28.07
N GLU A 306 7.10 -7.55 -26.84
CA GLU A 306 6.42 -8.31 -25.76
C GLU A 306 6.17 -9.79 -26.14
N VAL A 307 6.81 -10.27 -27.22
CA VAL A 307 6.76 -11.66 -27.67
C VAL A 307 7.79 -12.46 -26.91
N ILE A 308 7.32 -13.38 -26.08
CA ILE A 308 8.17 -14.29 -25.32
C ILE A 308 8.63 -15.40 -26.26
N THR A 309 9.93 -15.49 -26.47
CA THR A 309 10.53 -16.54 -27.28
C THR A 309 11.17 -17.59 -26.37
N GLU A 310 10.79 -18.85 -26.57
CA GLU A 310 11.50 -19.97 -25.98
C GLU A 310 12.90 -20.02 -26.61
N SER A 311 13.94 -19.82 -25.80
CA SER A 311 15.30 -19.80 -26.33
C SER A 311 15.96 -21.17 -26.22
N PHE A 312 15.95 -21.83 -25.05
CA PHE A 312 16.65 -23.10 -24.84
C PHE A 312 16.04 -23.99 -23.75
N VAL A 313 16.05 -25.31 -23.95
CA VAL A 313 15.68 -26.34 -22.94
C VAL A 313 16.73 -27.43 -22.87
N ALA A 314 17.15 -27.79 -21.66
CA ALA A 314 18.11 -28.89 -21.47
C ALA A 314 17.90 -29.62 -20.13
N GLU A 315 18.26 -30.90 -20.11
CA GLU A 315 18.47 -31.64 -18.85
C GLU A 315 19.85 -31.28 -18.29
N ALA A 316 19.86 -30.60 -17.14
CA ALA A 316 21.09 -30.14 -16.50
C ALA A 316 21.52 -31.03 -15.34
N GLY A 317 20.60 -31.82 -14.78
CA GLY A 317 20.84 -32.56 -13.54
C GLY A 317 21.10 -31.66 -12.34
N ILE A 318 20.72 -30.37 -12.43
CA ILE A 318 20.81 -29.41 -11.33
C ILE A 318 19.68 -29.74 -10.36
N PRO A 319 19.96 -30.03 -9.08
CA PRO A 319 18.91 -30.40 -8.14
C PRO A 319 18.02 -29.18 -7.83
N ALA A 320 16.78 -29.42 -7.41
CA ALA A 320 15.76 -28.37 -7.24
C ALA A 320 16.10 -27.35 -6.13
N ASP A 321 16.97 -27.72 -5.20
CA ASP A 321 17.48 -26.94 -4.07
C ASP A 321 18.80 -26.21 -4.37
N ALA A 322 19.35 -26.36 -5.57
CA ALA A 322 20.55 -25.63 -6.00
C ALA A 322 20.32 -24.11 -5.93
N LYS A 323 21.38 -23.37 -5.58
CA LYS A 323 21.40 -21.91 -5.70
C LYS A 323 21.83 -21.56 -7.11
N VAL A 324 20.97 -20.83 -7.85
CA VAL A 324 21.17 -20.58 -9.28
C VAL A 324 21.12 -19.08 -9.59
N ALA A 325 22.00 -18.63 -10.48
CA ALA A 325 22.00 -17.27 -11.04
C ALA A 325 22.27 -17.33 -12.55
N THR A 326 21.74 -16.35 -13.31
CA THR A 326 21.78 -16.37 -14.78
C THR A 326 22.11 -15.00 -15.37
N TRP A 327 22.78 -14.98 -16.54
CA TRP A 327 23.16 -13.76 -17.28
C TRP A 327 23.34 -14.01 -18.78
N HIS A 328 23.56 -12.93 -19.55
CA HIS A 328 23.66 -12.94 -21.02
C HIS A 328 22.41 -13.60 -21.64
N ASP A 329 21.26 -12.95 -21.52
CA ASP A 329 19.96 -13.40 -22.07
C ASP A 329 19.55 -14.80 -21.61
N GLY A 330 19.93 -15.17 -20.38
CA GLY A 330 19.66 -16.48 -19.79
C GLY A 330 20.53 -17.63 -20.32
N ARG A 331 21.56 -17.34 -21.13
CA ARG A 331 22.39 -18.37 -21.79
C ARG A 331 23.47 -18.94 -20.87
N MET A 332 23.89 -18.20 -19.86
CA MET A 332 24.90 -18.59 -18.89
C MET A 332 24.26 -18.83 -17.53
N ILE A 333 24.58 -19.96 -16.90
CA ILE A 333 24.01 -20.36 -15.61
C ILE A 333 25.14 -20.65 -14.64
N ALA A 334 25.12 -20.04 -13.46
CA ALA A 334 25.93 -20.45 -12.32
C ALA A 334 25.02 -21.24 -11.36
N ALA A 335 25.43 -22.46 -11.01
CA ALA A 335 24.70 -23.31 -10.06
C ALA A 335 25.65 -23.82 -8.99
N ALA A 336 25.28 -23.60 -7.72
CA ALA A 336 25.97 -24.16 -6.57
C ALA A 336 25.14 -25.30 -5.97
N PHE A 337 25.72 -26.51 -5.89
CA PHE A 337 25.17 -27.71 -5.27
C PHE A 337 26.28 -28.71 -4.91
N ASP A 338 26.05 -29.57 -3.92
CA ASP A 338 27.00 -30.62 -3.48
C ASP A 338 28.44 -30.12 -3.20
N SER A 339 28.56 -28.91 -2.62
CA SER A 339 29.85 -28.23 -2.37
C SER A 339 30.66 -27.94 -3.64
N THR A 340 29.99 -27.81 -4.79
CA THR A 340 30.60 -27.40 -6.06
C THR A 340 29.86 -26.21 -6.64
N LEU A 341 30.60 -25.27 -7.23
CA LEU A 341 30.06 -24.19 -8.05
C LEU A 341 30.38 -24.52 -9.50
N SER A 342 29.34 -24.71 -10.30
CA SER A 342 29.44 -25.08 -11.71
C SER A 342 28.86 -24.00 -12.62
N ILE A 343 29.56 -23.70 -13.71
CA ILE A 343 29.12 -22.75 -14.73
C ILE A 343 28.72 -23.52 -15.98
N PHE A 344 27.49 -23.30 -16.43
CA PHE A 344 26.92 -23.89 -17.63
C PHE A 344 26.64 -22.84 -18.70
N LYS A 345 26.74 -23.26 -19.96
CA LYS A 345 26.41 -22.43 -21.12
C LYS A 345 25.50 -23.17 -22.08
N PHE A 346 24.39 -22.54 -22.48
CA PHE A 346 23.57 -23.02 -23.59
C PHE A 346 24.32 -22.87 -24.91
N ARG A 347 24.37 -23.95 -25.69
CA ARG A 347 24.82 -23.90 -27.08
C ARG A 347 23.66 -23.51 -27.98
N HIS A 348 23.98 -22.95 -29.16
CA HIS A 348 23.01 -22.74 -30.26
C HIS A 348 22.23 -24.01 -30.65
N SER A 349 22.73 -25.19 -30.30
CA SER A 349 22.05 -26.47 -30.53
C SER A 349 21.01 -26.85 -29.47
N GLY A 350 20.71 -25.97 -28.50
CA GLY A 350 19.81 -26.26 -27.37
C GLY A 350 20.40 -27.12 -26.25
N ARG A 351 21.63 -27.62 -26.40
CA ARG A 351 22.29 -28.44 -25.36
C ARG A 351 23.03 -27.57 -24.35
N LEU A 352 22.89 -27.90 -23.07
CA LEU A 352 23.65 -27.29 -22.00
C LEU A 352 25.05 -27.92 -21.91
N ARG A 353 26.09 -27.09 -21.79
CA ARG A 353 27.49 -27.52 -21.64
C ARG A 353 28.03 -27.01 -20.31
N LEU A 354 28.58 -27.90 -19.49
CA LEU A 354 29.46 -27.52 -18.37
C LEU A 354 30.73 -26.85 -18.93
N VAL A 355 30.98 -25.61 -18.51
CA VAL A 355 32.12 -24.80 -18.94
C VAL A 355 33.29 -25.00 -17.99
N THR A 356 33.03 -24.82 -16.70
CA THR A 356 34.01 -24.93 -15.61
C THR A 356 33.31 -25.22 -14.29
N SER A 357 34.06 -25.72 -13.31
CA SER A 357 33.57 -26.01 -11.97
C SER A 357 34.69 -25.81 -10.95
N CYS A 358 34.37 -25.26 -9.78
CA CYS A 358 35.30 -25.12 -8.66
C CYS A 358 34.65 -25.63 -7.36
N PRO A 359 35.45 -25.98 -6.33
CA PRO A 359 34.90 -26.27 -5.01
C PRO A 359 34.19 -25.04 -4.45
N ALA A 360 32.94 -25.23 -4.01
CA ALA A 360 32.20 -24.23 -3.25
C ALA A 360 32.60 -24.31 -1.77
N PRO A 361 32.54 -23.21 -1.02
CA PRO A 361 33.17 -23.08 0.28
C PRO A 361 32.28 -23.57 1.44
N ALA A 362 30.99 -23.84 1.17
CA ALA A 362 30.00 -24.25 2.15
C ALA A 362 28.93 -25.16 1.51
N PRO A 363 28.26 -26.03 2.30
CA PRO A 363 27.06 -26.72 1.84
C PRO A 363 25.97 -25.69 1.46
N THR A 364 25.18 -25.99 0.43
CA THR A 364 24.13 -25.10 -0.09
C THR A 364 23.08 -24.70 0.94
N SER A 365 22.91 -25.50 1.99
CA SER A 365 22.04 -25.20 3.13
C SER A 365 22.40 -23.91 3.86
N ASP A 366 23.68 -23.53 3.84
CA ASP A 366 24.20 -22.44 4.68
C ASP A 366 24.28 -21.11 3.90
N VAL A 367 23.98 -21.15 2.59
CA VAL A 367 23.99 -19.98 1.70
C VAL A 367 22.67 -19.23 1.80
N LEU A 368 22.72 -18.04 2.39
CA LEU A 368 21.60 -17.13 2.56
C LEU A 368 21.28 -16.36 1.26
N ALA A 369 22.31 -15.89 0.55
CA ALA A 369 22.18 -15.15 -0.70
C ALA A 369 23.11 -15.71 -1.78
N PHE A 370 22.63 -15.76 -3.02
CA PHE A 370 23.43 -16.13 -4.18
C PHE A 370 23.05 -15.22 -5.36
N PHE A 371 23.97 -14.39 -5.82
CA PHE A 371 23.71 -13.41 -6.87
C PHE A 371 24.99 -13.11 -7.66
N ILE A 372 24.84 -12.37 -8.76
CA ILE A 372 25.94 -11.98 -9.64
C ILE A 372 26.00 -10.46 -9.76
N ALA A 373 27.19 -9.94 -10.02
CA ALA A 373 27.39 -8.53 -10.36
C ALA A 373 28.32 -8.38 -11.57
N ARG A 374 28.07 -7.34 -12.36
CA ARG A 374 28.84 -6.98 -13.55
C ARG A 374 28.96 -5.46 -13.61
N SER A 375 30.14 -4.95 -13.94
CA SER A 375 30.37 -3.51 -14.14
C SER A 375 29.66 -2.96 -15.38
N SER A 376 29.57 -3.78 -16.44
CA SER A 376 28.81 -3.52 -17.65
C SER A 376 28.41 -4.83 -18.34
N GLU A 377 27.47 -4.77 -19.28
CA GLU A 377 27.10 -5.93 -20.11
C GLU A 377 28.21 -6.37 -21.07
N GLU A 378 29.08 -5.44 -21.45
CA GLU A 378 30.27 -5.72 -22.26
C GLU A 378 31.44 -6.24 -21.43
N SER A 379 31.31 -6.27 -20.10
CA SER A 379 32.39 -6.71 -19.21
C SER A 379 32.80 -8.14 -19.50
N LEU A 380 34.12 -8.33 -19.67
CA LEU A 380 34.78 -9.62 -19.91
C LEU A 380 34.85 -10.51 -18.67
N SER A 381 34.39 -10.02 -17.52
CA SER A 381 34.30 -10.77 -16.26
C SER A 381 32.90 -10.68 -15.65
N THR A 382 32.48 -11.77 -15.00
CA THR A 382 31.26 -11.83 -14.18
C THR A 382 31.63 -12.25 -12.77
N SER A 383 31.30 -11.44 -11.77
CA SER A 383 31.53 -11.77 -10.36
C SER A 383 30.30 -12.47 -9.79
N ILE A 384 30.52 -13.55 -9.05
CA ILE A 384 29.50 -14.41 -8.43
C ILE A 384 29.71 -14.33 -6.93
N PHE A 385 28.65 -14.01 -6.18
CA PHE A 385 28.70 -13.85 -4.73
C PHE A 385 27.81 -14.87 -4.03
N ALA A 386 28.32 -15.44 -2.94
CA ALA A 386 27.56 -16.26 -2.00
C ALA A 386 27.76 -15.74 -0.58
N VAL A 387 26.68 -15.54 0.17
CA VAL A 387 26.72 -15.09 1.56
C VAL A 387 26.36 -16.24 2.47
N SER A 388 27.26 -16.61 3.39
CA SER A 388 27.04 -17.65 4.39
C SER A 388 26.90 -17.05 5.79
N SER A 389 26.00 -17.60 6.60
CA SER A 389 25.93 -17.26 8.02
C SER A 389 27.15 -17.82 8.77
N ALA A 390 27.48 -17.23 9.92
CA ALA A 390 28.55 -17.74 10.77
C ALA A 390 28.14 -19.10 11.38
N PRO A 391 29.02 -20.12 11.38
CA PRO A 391 28.73 -21.38 12.05
C PRO A 391 28.70 -21.19 13.57
N ALA A 392 27.51 -21.33 14.16
CA ALA A 392 27.35 -21.43 15.60
C ALA A 392 28.10 -22.67 16.14
N PRO A 393 28.89 -22.57 17.22
CA PRO A 393 28.90 -21.52 18.24
C PRO A 393 30.13 -20.60 18.20
N SER A 394 30.82 -20.47 17.07
CA SER A 394 32.02 -19.62 16.98
C SER A 394 31.65 -18.14 16.84
N SER A 395 32.40 -17.25 17.49
CA SER A 395 32.27 -15.79 17.38
C SER A 395 32.71 -15.23 16.01
N ALA A 396 32.58 -16.03 14.95
CA ALA A 396 33.04 -15.70 13.61
C ALA A 396 32.08 -14.72 12.94
N ALA A 397 32.61 -13.79 12.15
CA ALA A 397 31.80 -12.90 11.32
C ALA A 397 31.17 -13.70 10.16
N PRO A 398 30.00 -13.30 9.65
CA PRO A 398 29.47 -13.86 8.42
C PRO A 398 30.41 -13.57 7.25
N LEU A 399 30.49 -14.53 6.32
CA LEU A 399 31.45 -14.53 5.22
C LEU A 399 30.75 -14.28 3.88
N VAL A 400 31.37 -13.45 3.05
CA VAL A 400 31.02 -13.24 1.65
C VAL A 400 32.06 -13.92 0.78
N HIS A 401 31.66 -14.95 0.05
CA HIS A 401 32.50 -15.66 -0.91
C HIS A 401 32.32 -15.05 -2.30
N CYS A 402 33.42 -14.83 -3.01
CA CYS A 402 33.41 -14.22 -4.33
C CYS A 402 34.17 -15.10 -5.33
N TRP A 403 33.60 -15.26 -6.54
CA TRP A 403 34.29 -15.88 -7.67
C TRP A 403 34.19 -14.99 -8.89
N VAL A 404 35.28 -14.91 -9.66
CA VAL A 404 35.33 -14.14 -10.89
C VAL A 404 35.43 -15.10 -12.07
N TYR A 405 34.38 -15.13 -12.89
CA TYR A 405 34.38 -15.87 -14.14
C TYR A 405 34.88 -14.98 -15.29
N ASN A 406 35.96 -15.40 -15.95
CA ASN A 406 36.51 -14.70 -17.10
C ASN A 406 35.98 -15.31 -18.41
N HIS A 407 35.28 -14.52 -19.21
CA HIS A 407 34.65 -14.97 -20.46
C HIS A 407 35.65 -15.40 -21.54
N ALA A 408 36.83 -14.77 -21.58
CA ALA A 408 37.86 -15.04 -22.58
C ALA A 408 38.61 -16.34 -22.26
N THR A 409 39.04 -16.52 -21.02
CA THR A 409 39.80 -17.71 -20.59
C THR A 409 38.92 -18.89 -20.21
N LYS A 410 37.63 -18.65 -19.93
CA LYS A 410 36.68 -19.62 -19.35
C LYS A 410 37.14 -20.18 -18.00
N ALA A 411 38.03 -19.45 -17.32
CA ALA A 411 38.49 -19.75 -15.98
C ALA A 411 37.51 -19.18 -14.94
N LEU A 412 37.42 -19.86 -13.81
CA LEU A 412 36.67 -19.43 -12.63
C LEU A 412 37.66 -19.32 -11.48
N ASP A 413 38.00 -18.09 -11.12
CA ASP A 413 38.96 -17.81 -10.07
C ASP A 413 38.22 -17.50 -8.78
N ALA A 414 38.60 -18.16 -7.69
CA ALA A 414 38.05 -17.87 -6.36
C ALA A 414 38.83 -16.71 -5.75
N ASP A 415 38.11 -15.68 -5.33
CA ASP A 415 38.63 -14.68 -4.41
C ASP A 415 38.44 -15.20 -2.97
N GLY A 416 39.30 -14.78 -2.05
CA GLY A 416 39.22 -15.22 -0.65
C GLY A 416 37.87 -14.84 -0.01
N PRO A 417 37.45 -15.53 1.08
CA PRO A 417 36.26 -15.12 1.81
C PRO A 417 36.48 -13.77 2.49
N HIS A 418 35.51 -12.87 2.34
CA HIS A 418 35.52 -11.54 2.94
C HIS A 418 34.64 -11.52 4.19
N GLU A 419 35.18 -11.02 5.31
CA GLU A 419 34.45 -10.91 6.58
C GLU A 419 33.61 -9.62 6.63
N LEU A 420 32.34 -9.75 7.02
CA LEU A 420 31.50 -8.59 7.35
C LEU A 420 31.74 -8.18 8.82
N HIS A 421 32.78 -7.39 9.04
CA HIS A 421 33.18 -6.97 10.39
C HIS A 421 32.06 -6.20 11.12
N GLY A 422 31.69 -6.69 12.30
CA GLY A 422 30.65 -6.08 13.14
C GLY A 422 29.22 -6.52 12.82
N ALA A 423 29.02 -7.47 11.89
CA ALA A 423 27.75 -8.13 11.68
C ALA A 423 27.51 -9.24 12.71
N GLY A 424 26.30 -9.32 13.26
CA GLY A 424 25.85 -10.45 14.06
C GLY A 424 25.52 -11.70 13.20
N PRO A 425 25.08 -12.80 13.83
CA PRO A 425 24.56 -13.96 13.12
C PRO A 425 23.37 -13.57 12.21
N LEU A 426 23.50 -13.88 10.93
CA LEU A 426 22.55 -13.47 9.90
C LEU A 426 21.36 -14.43 9.79
N VAL A 427 20.16 -13.86 9.64
CA VAL A 427 18.92 -14.58 9.31
C VAL A 427 18.68 -14.57 7.80
N CYS A 428 18.94 -13.43 7.16
CA CYS A 428 18.71 -13.24 5.74
C CYS A 428 19.76 -12.31 5.14
N ALA A 429 20.08 -12.51 3.87
CA ALA A 429 20.92 -11.64 3.08
C ALA A 429 20.35 -11.53 1.67
N VAL A 430 20.43 -10.36 1.06
CA VAL A 430 19.91 -10.08 -0.30
C VAL A 430 20.86 -9.14 -1.02
N GLY A 431 21.30 -9.53 -2.22
CA GLY A 431 22.07 -8.65 -3.09
C GLY A 431 21.21 -7.50 -3.59
N VAL A 432 21.72 -6.27 -3.54
CA VAL A 432 20.97 -5.08 -4.01
C VAL A 432 21.10 -5.00 -5.52
N PRO A 433 19.98 -4.92 -6.27
CA PRO A 433 20.04 -4.77 -7.72
C PRO A 433 20.68 -3.42 -8.10
N PRO A 434 21.45 -3.35 -9.19
CA PRO A 434 22.08 -2.11 -9.62
C PRO A 434 21.03 -1.07 -10.01
N ALA A 435 21.25 0.19 -9.63
CA ALA A 435 20.35 1.28 -10.01
C ALA A 435 20.48 1.61 -11.51
N GLN A 436 19.36 1.64 -12.22
CA GLN A 436 19.24 1.93 -13.64
C GLN A 436 19.55 3.42 -13.90
N GLU A 437 20.80 3.76 -14.23
CA GLU A 437 21.19 5.08 -14.71
C GLU A 437 21.86 4.95 -16.07
N ASP A 438 21.37 5.72 -17.05
CA ASP A 438 21.88 5.69 -18.42
C ASP A 438 23.35 6.10 -18.47
N GLY A 439 24.22 5.14 -18.79
CA GLY A 439 25.55 5.39 -19.35
C GLY A 439 26.73 5.55 -18.38
N CYS A 440 26.59 5.29 -17.07
CA CYS A 440 27.71 5.27 -16.15
C CYS A 440 27.98 3.84 -15.63
N ALA A 441 29.20 3.32 -15.83
CA ALA A 441 29.62 2.06 -15.21
C ALA A 441 29.63 2.24 -13.69
N LYS A 442 28.69 1.59 -12.99
CA LYS A 442 28.73 1.52 -11.53
C LYS A 442 29.65 0.38 -11.14
N GLU A 443 30.80 0.75 -10.60
CA GLU A 443 31.73 -0.20 -9.98
C GLU A 443 31.29 -0.55 -8.55
N GLU A 444 30.34 0.18 -7.96
CA GLU A 444 29.84 -0.08 -6.60
C GLU A 444 28.77 -1.18 -6.58
N ILE A 445 28.98 -2.19 -5.76
CA ILE A 445 28.01 -3.24 -5.41
C ILE A 445 27.48 -3.04 -4.00
N ALA A 446 26.24 -3.48 -3.74
CA ALA A 446 25.64 -3.39 -2.43
C ALA A 446 24.97 -4.69 -2.00
N LEU A 447 25.00 -4.95 -0.69
CA LEU A 447 24.44 -6.12 -0.03
C LEU A 447 23.61 -5.66 1.17
N MET A 448 22.40 -6.17 1.32
CA MET A 448 21.60 -5.99 2.53
C MET A 448 21.64 -7.26 3.38
N THR A 449 21.85 -7.09 4.68
CA THR A 449 21.84 -8.18 5.66
C THR A 449 20.89 -7.90 6.80
N LEU A 450 20.22 -8.92 7.30
CA LEU A 450 19.38 -8.86 8.49
C LEU A 450 19.87 -9.87 9.53
N ASP A 451 20.14 -9.41 10.75
CA ASP A 451 20.56 -10.27 11.86
C ASP A 451 19.39 -10.85 12.68
N LEU A 452 19.70 -11.74 13.63
CA LEU A 452 18.71 -12.36 14.53
C LEU A 452 17.98 -11.37 15.46
N ASP A 453 18.57 -10.20 15.72
CA ASP A 453 18.01 -9.16 16.57
C ASP A 453 17.08 -8.21 15.80
N GLY A 454 16.98 -8.37 14.47
CA GLY A 454 16.19 -7.52 13.60
C GLY A 454 16.92 -6.21 13.26
N THR A 455 18.23 -6.25 13.10
CA THR A 455 19.04 -5.13 12.62
C THR A 455 19.31 -5.30 11.13
N LEU A 456 18.80 -4.37 10.34
CA LEU A 456 19.00 -4.30 8.91
C LEU A 456 20.23 -3.44 8.60
N VAL A 457 21.18 -3.96 7.86
CA VAL A 457 22.45 -3.28 7.54
C VAL A 457 22.70 -3.29 6.03
N ARG A 458 23.08 -2.13 5.49
CA ARG A 458 23.56 -1.98 4.12
C ARG A 458 25.08 -2.01 4.08
N TRP A 459 25.61 -2.88 3.24
CA TRP A 459 27.03 -3.00 2.94
C TRP A 459 27.30 -2.58 1.50
N THR A 460 28.41 -1.89 1.26
CA THR A 460 28.86 -1.51 -0.08
C THR A 460 30.33 -1.87 -0.29
N ALA A 461 30.67 -2.25 -1.51
CA ALA A 461 32.03 -2.57 -1.92
C ALA A 461 32.27 -2.13 -3.37
N ASN A 462 33.52 -1.89 -3.74
CA ASN A 462 33.90 -1.63 -5.13
C ASN A 462 34.25 -2.95 -5.84
N LEU A 463 33.62 -3.23 -6.98
CA LEU A 463 33.81 -4.43 -7.79
C LEU A 463 35.24 -4.55 -8.36
N THR A 464 35.91 -3.42 -8.64
CA THR A 464 37.29 -3.40 -9.14
C THR A 464 38.33 -3.51 -8.03
N GLU A 465 37.97 -3.09 -6.81
CA GLU A 465 38.82 -3.03 -5.62
C GLU A 465 38.22 -3.87 -4.46
N LEU A 466 37.74 -5.09 -4.77
CA LEU A 466 37.13 -5.99 -3.78
C LEU A 466 38.07 -6.34 -2.61
N ALA A 467 39.38 -6.20 -2.80
CA ALA A 467 40.39 -6.38 -1.76
C ALA A 467 40.24 -5.40 -0.58
N ASP A 468 39.61 -4.24 -0.78
CA ASP A 468 39.36 -3.24 0.27
C ASP A 468 38.25 -3.67 1.25
N GLY A 469 37.55 -4.77 0.93
CA GLY A 469 36.50 -5.35 1.77
C GLY A 469 35.17 -4.63 1.69
N TRP A 470 34.21 -5.09 2.49
CA TRP A 470 32.86 -4.53 2.56
C TRP A 470 32.78 -3.44 3.61
N THR A 471 32.27 -2.27 3.22
CA THR A 471 32.06 -1.14 4.11
C THR A 471 30.59 -1.01 4.50
N ARG A 472 30.33 -0.49 5.71
CA ARG A 472 28.98 -0.33 6.24
C ARG A 472 28.45 1.07 5.93
N ASP A 473 27.36 1.15 5.16
CA ASP A 473 26.76 2.42 4.69
C ASP A 473 25.60 2.89 5.60
N GLY A 474 24.82 1.96 6.18
CA GLY A 474 23.69 2.32 7.05
C GLY A 474 23.15 1.18 7.91
N GLU A 475 22.48 1.54 9.02
CA GLU A 475 21.86 0.61 9.99
C GLU A 475 20.43 1.07 10.33
N VAL A 476 19.47 0.15 10.30
CA VAL A 476 18.10 0.35 10.76
C VAL A 476 17.69 -0.78 11.69
N LYS A 477 17.21 -0.44 12.89
CA LYS A 477 16.71 -1.43 13.87
C LYS A 477 15.23 -1.67 13.64
N THR A 478 14.90 -2.77 12.96
CA THR A 478 13.52 -3.14 12.62
C THR A 478 12.83 -3.83 13.80
N GLY A 479 13.58 -4.59 14.60
CA GLY A 479 13.03 -5.40 15.69
C GLY A 479 12.16 -6.58 15.21
N SER A 480 12.15 -6.85 13.89
CA SER A 480 11.43 -7.96 13.28
C SER A 480 12.10 -9.28 13.62
N ARG A 481 11.39 -10.15 14.34
CA ARG A 481 11.79 -11.54 14.62
C ARG A 481 11.00 -12.50 13.73
N GLY A 482 11.51 -13.72 13.52
CA GLY A 482 10.80 -14.74 12.71
C GLY A 482 10.64 -14.34 11.24
N VAL A 483 11.69 -13.75 10.64
CA VAL A 483 11.66 -13.30 9.24
C VAL A 483 11.61 -14.49 8.29
N GLN A 484 10.61 -14.49 7.40
CA GLN A 484 10.43 -15.50 6.36
C GLN A 484 11.05 -15.08 5.04
N GLU A 485 10.89 -13.80 4.66
CA GLU A 485 11.33 -13.32 3.35
C GLU A 485 11.69 -11.83 3.40
N VAL A 486 12.67 -11.45 2.58
CA VAL A 486 13.13 -10.07 2.43
C VAL A 486 13.34 -9.77 0.95
N ALA A 487 12.89 -8.60 0.50
CA ALA A 487 13.17 -8.09 -0.83
C ALA A 487 13.67 -6.65 -0.75
N VAL A 488 14.64 -6.32 -1.59
CA VAL A 488 15.30 -4.99 -1.57
C VAL A 488 15.28 -4.38 -2.96
N ASN A 489 14.94 -3.10 -3.07
CA ASN A 489 15.01 -2.37 -4.33
C ASN A 489 16.40 -1.73 -4.54
N ALA A 490 16.66 -1.18 -5.72
CA ALA A 490 17.96 -0.58 -6.04
C ALA A 490 18.35 0.62 -5.13
N GLU A 491 17.36 1.33 -4.56
CA GLU A 491 17.61 2.40 -3.60
C GLU A 491 17.95 1.88 -2.19
N GLY A 492 17.75 0.58 -1.92
CA GLY A 492 17.93 -0.09 -0.63
C GLY A 492 16.66 -0.17 0.23
N THR A 493 15.52 0.35 -0.24
CA THR A 493 14.23 0.20 0.44
C THR A 493 13.92 -1.29 0.57
N SER A 494 13.69 -1.74 1.81
CA SER A 494 13.62 -3.15 2.15
C SER A 494 12.21 -3.52 2.61
N ALA A 495 11.61 -4.50 1.96
CA ALA A 495 10.37 -5.12 2.39
C ALA A 495 10.69 -6.40 3.15
N ILE A 496 10.08 -6.59 4.32
CA ILE A 496 10.33 -7.69 5.25
C ILE A 496 9.01 -8.34 5.60
N VAL A 497 8.94 -9.64 5.43
CA VAL A 497 7.83 -10.49 5.89
C VAL A 497 8.28 -11.23 7.13
N SER A 498 7.63 -10.97 8.26
CA SER A 498 7.92 -11.59 9.56
C SER A 498 6.69 -12.25 10.15
N VAL A 499 6.89 -13.34 10.89
CA VAL A 499 5.83 -14.00 11.66
C VAL A 499 5.96 -13.61 13.13
N ASP A 500 4.88 -13.07 13.69
CA ASP A 500 4.81 -12.68 15.09
C ASP A 500 4.73 -13.91 16.03
N GLU A 501 4.90 -13.72 17.34
CA GLU A 501 4.82 -14.80 18.34
C GLU A 501 3.45 -15.51 18.33
N GLU A 502 2.40 -14.81 17.90
CA GLU A 502 1.04 -15.35 17.73
C GLU A 502 0.84 -16.14 16.43
N GLY A 503 1.87 -16.27 15.58
CA GLY A 503 1.80 -16.95 14.29
C GLY A 503 1.18 -16.14 13.14
N LYS A 504 0.97 -14.83 13.33
CA LYS A 504 0.44 -13.93 12.28
C LYS A 504 1.56 -13.41 11.40
N THR A 505 1.35 -13.46 10.09
CA THR A 505 2.29 -12.92 9.09
C THR A 505 2.11 -11.42 8.93
N LYS A 506 3.20 -10.67 8.92
CA LYS A 506 3.23 -9.21 8.84
C LYS A 506 4.20 -8.75 7.77
N LEU A 507 3.74 -7.91 6.85
CA LEU A 507 4.56 -7.23 5.85
C LEU A 507 4.93 -5.84 6.37
N SER A 508 6.23 -5.52 6.36
CA SER A 508 6.75 -4.21 6.75
C SER A 508 7.75 -3.67 5.72
N ILE A 509 7.74 -2.36 5.48
CA ILE A 509 8.64 -1.69 4.53
C ILE A 509 9.49 -0.67 5.28
N TRP A 510 10.80 -0.74 5.04
CA TRP A 510 11.80 0.01 5.78
C TRP A 510 12.67 0.85 4.85
N ASP A 511 12.89 2.10 5.25
CA ASP A 511 13.79 3.02 4.59
C ASP A 511 15.20 2.91 5.17
N PRO A 512 16.22 2.48 4.40
CA PRO A 512 17.59 2.41 4.89
C PRO A 512 18.18 3.80 5.18
N LYS A 513 17.59 4.88 4.65
CA LYS A 513 18.05 6.27 4.85
C LYS A 513 17.39 6.93 6.06
N ALA A 514 16.67 6.17 6.88
CA ALA A 514 16.06 6.65 8.10
C ALA A 514 17.11 7.24 9.04
N SER A 515 16.80 8.37 9.67
CA SER A 515 17.70 8.96 10.67
C SER A 515 17.49 8.32 12.05
N GLU A 516 18.39 8.60 13.00
CA GLU A 516 18.24 8.22 14.42
C GLU A 516 16.94 8.76 15.07
N PHE A 517 16.22 9.69 14.42
CA PHE A 517 14.98 10.28 14.93
C PHE A 517 13.71 9.51 14.54
N SER A 518 13.77 8.62 13.56
CA SER A 518 12.66 7.77 13.13
C SER A 518 13.00 6.29 13.32
N SER A 519 11.99 5.41 13.33
CA SER A 519 12.23 3.97 13.29
C SER A 519 12.71 3.51 11.91
N GLY A 520 12.39 4.28 10.86
CA GLY A 520 12.59 3.89 9.46
C GLY A 520 11.47 3.05 8.88
N GLU A 521 10.43 2.72 9.66
CA GLU A 521 9.25 2.00 9.19
C GLU A 521 8.38 2.93 8.32
N GLN A 522 8.32 2.64 7.03
CA GLN A 522 7.44 3.34 6.10
C GLN A 522 6.03 2.75 6.12
N PHE A 523 5.87 1.44 6.16
CA PHE A 523 4.58 0.78 6.07
C PHE A 523 4.59 -0.52 6.85
N SER A 524 3.42 -0.91 7.35
CA SER A 524 3.22 -2.19 8.02
C SER A 524 1.77 -2.63 7.87
N GLN A 525 1.55 -3.88 7.51
CA GLN A 525 0.23 -4.49 7.39
C GLN A 525 0.28 -5.96 7.80
N ASP A 526 -0.71 -6.38 8.59
CA ASP A 526 -0.93 -7.79 8.90
C ASP A 526 -1.60 -8.47 7.72
N LEU A 527 -1.08 -9.63 7.33
CA LEU A 527 -1.55 -10.40 6.18
C LEU A 527 -2.39 -11.60 6.65
N GLU A 528 -3.45 -11.89 5.90
CA GLU A 528 -4.36 -13.00 6.21
C GLU A 528 -3.81 -14.37 5.78
N SER A 529 -2.96 -14.39 4.75
CA SER A 529 -2.39 -15.59 4.16
C SER A 529 -0.86 -15.60 4.21
N PRO A 530 -0.22 -16.78 4.26
CA PRO A 530 1.22 -16.89 4.15
C PRO A 530 1.70 -16.40 2.78
N ILE A 531 2.87 -15.77 2.75
CA ILE A 531 3.50 -15.32 1.51
C ILE A 531 4.33 -16.46 0.94
N VAL A 532 4.20 -16.65 -0.37
CA VAL A 532 5.04 -17.55 -1.17
C VAL A 532 6.34 -16.85 -1.58
N LYS A 533 6.23 -15.61 -2.09
CA LYS A 533 7.36 -14.83 -2.57
C LYS A 533 7.15 -13.31 -2.46
N LEU A 534 8.23 -12.54 -2.38
CA LEU A 534 8.30 -11.09 -2.33
C LEU A 534 9.37 -10.58 -3.32
N ALA A 535 9.02 -9.64 -4.20
CA ALA A 535 9.99 -9.08 -5.15
C ALA A 535 9.65 -7.65 -5.59
N TRP A 536 10.69 -6.84 -5.79
CA TRP A 536 10.60 -5.50 -6.37
C TRP A 536 10.68 -5.56 -7.89
N SER A 537 9.99 -4.64 -8.58
CA SER A 537 10.15 -4.41 -10.01
C SER A 537 11.59 -4.05 -10.35
N VAL A 538 11.98 -4.26 -11.62
CA VAL A 538 13.32 -3.92 -12.13
C VAL A 538 13.63 -2.43 -11.91
N THR A 539 12.64 -1.56 -12.11
CA THR A 539 12.74 -0.10 -11.86
C THR A 539 12.73 0.27 -10.37
N GLY A 540 12.31 -0.65 -9.50
CA GLY A 540 12.24 -0.44 -8.04
C GLY A 540 11.06 0.40 -7.55
N ASP A 541 10.09 0.69 -8.43
CA ASP A 541 8.89 1.49 -8.14
C ASP A 541 7.73 0.70 -7.52
N THR A 542 7.70 -0.61 -7.74
CA THR A 542 6.58 -1.50 -7.44
C THR A 542 7.06 -2.68 -6.64
N LEU A 543 6.38 -2.96 -5.52
CA LEU A 543 6.55 -4.16 -4.72
C LEU A 543 5.44 -5.14 -5.05
N ALA A 544 5.80 -6.36 -5.43
CA ALA A 544 4.87 -7.47 -5.54
C ALA A 544 5.06 -8.44 -4.38
N TRP A 545 3.94 -8.96 -3.86
CA TRP A 545 3.94 -10.11 -2.95
C TRP A 545 2.89 -11.11 -3.42
N ALA A 546 3.23 -12.39 -3.32
CA ALA A 546 2.37 -13.49 -3.76
C ALA A 546 1.87 -14.30 -2.57
N SER A 547 0.55 -14.53 -2.50
CA SER A 547 -0.03 -15.65 -1.76
C SER A 547 -0.13 -16.87 -2.68
N GLU A 548 -0.66 -17.99 -2.17
CA GLU A 548 -0.92 -19.19 -2.99
C GLU A 548 -1.92 -18.93 -4.13
N GLU A 549 -2.81 -17.94 -4.01
CA GLU A 549 -3.92 -17.70 -4.96
C GLU A 549 -3.73 -16.42 -5.81
N GLN A 550 -3.02 -15.42 -5.28
CA GLN A 550 -2.93 -14.11 -5.91
C GLN A 550 -1.58 -13.42 -5.73
N VAL A 551 -1.20 -12.60 -6.71
CA VAL A 551 -0.08 -11.64 -6.60
C VAL A 551 -0.63 -10.23 -6.49
N SER A 552 -0.29 -9.53 -5.42
CA SER A 552 -0.70 -8.14 -5.19
C SER A 552 0.42 -7.18 -5.54
N LEU A 553 0.12 -6.14 -6.33
CA LEU A 553 1.07 -5.11 -6.76
C LEU A 553 0.83 -3.83 -5.96
N MET A 554 1.87 -3.37 -5.28
CA MET A 554 1.84 -2.23 -4.37
C MET A 554 2.88 -1.19 -4.77
N CYS A 555 2.52 0.08 -4.73
CA CYS A 555 3.43 1.18 -5.01
C CYS A 555 3.38 2.21 -3.88
N PRO A 556 4.45 3.01 -3.70
CA PRO A 556 4.41 4.14 -2.81
C PRO A 556 3.39 5.16 -3.34
N GLN A 557 2.63 5.73 -2.42
CA GLN A 557 1.70 6.83 -2.68
C GLN A 557 2.16 8.05 -1.88
N ARG A 558 1.88 9.26 -2.42
CA ARG A 558 2.13 10.50 -1.69
C ARG A 558 1.54 10.42 -0.30
N PHE A 559 2.35 10.84 0.67
CA PHE A 559 1.92 10.92 2.04
C PHE A 559 0.83 12.00 2.17
N ASP A 560 -0.39 11.55 2.43
CA ASP A 560 -1.50 12.43 2.73
C ASP A 560 -1.63 12.60 4.24
N ASP A 561 -1.04 13.70 4.69
CA ASP A 561 -1.02 14.11 6.09
C ASP A 561 -2.44 14.41 6.63
N LEU A 562 -3.45 14.58 5.77
CA LEU A 562 -4.80 15.02 6.13
C LEU A 562 -5.82 13.88 6.08
N SER A 563 -5.78 13.00 5.08
CA SER A 563 -6.69 11.83 5.03
C SER A 563 -6.22 10.66 5.90
N GLY A 564 -4.94 10.63 6.28
CA GLY A 564 -4.34 9.48 6.97
C GLY A 564 -4.26 8.23 6.09
N ALA A 565 -4.36 8.40 4.76
CA ALA A 565 -4.17 7.32 3.81
C ALA A 565 -2.80 6.64 4.01
N PRO A 566 -2.71 5.31 3.83
CA PRO A 566 -1.44 4.64 3.89
C PRO A 566 -0.53 5.18 2.80
N SER A 567 0.76 5.31 3.12
CA SER A 567 1.78 5.75 2.16
C SER A 567 2.13 4.73 1.09
N TRP A 568 1.52 3.55 1.17
CA TRP A 568 1.68 2.44 0.23
C TRP A 568 0.29 1.90 -0.04
N ALA A 569 -0.02 1.64 -1.30
CA ALA A 569 -1.35 1.19 -1.69
C ALA A 569 -1.27 0.13 -2.79
N VAL A 570 -2.04 -0.93 -2.64
CA VAL A 570 -2.24 -1.94 -3.68
C VAL A 570 -3.02 -1.28 -4.82
N TYR A 571 -2.50 -1.35 -6.04
CA TYR A 571 -3.14 -0.74 -7.20
C TYR A 571 -3.60 -1.77 -8.24
N ALA A 572 -3.05 -2.98 -8.21
CA ALA A 572 -3.44 -4.09 -9.07
C ALA A 572 -3.25 -5.42 -8.34
N SER A 573 -4.00 -6.44 -8.77
CA SER A 573 -3.90 -7.81 -8.24
C SER A 573 -4.10 -8.81 -9.38
N VAL A 574 -3.30 -9.85 -9.39
CA VAL A 574 -3.30 -10.90 -10.41
C VAL A 574 -3.74 -12.21 -9.76
N ARG A 575 -4.83 -12.80 -10.27
CA ARG A 575 -5.33 -14.10 -9.80
C ARG A 575 -5.21 -15.14 -10.89
N ILE A 576 -4.84 -16.36 -10.51
CA ILE A 576 -4.70 -17.47 -11.46
C ILE A 576 -5.78 -18.55 -11.32
N ASP A 577 -6.57 -18.51 -10.24
CA ASP A 577 -7.60 -19.52 -9.93
C ASP A 577 -8.61 -19.74 -11.06
N ASP A 578 -8.92 -18.69 -11.81
CA ASP A 578 -9.86 -18.72 -12.94
C ASP A 578 -9.30 -19.47 -14.17
N VAL A 579 -7.98 -19.61 -14.25
CA VAL A 579 -7.25 -20.21 -15.38
C VAL A 579 -6.71 -21.59 -15.02
N LEU A 580 -6.07 -21.70 -13.85
CA LEU A 580 -5.51 -22.93 -13.32
C LEU A 580 -5.75 -22.97 -11.80
N PRO A 581 -6.55 -23.92 -11.28
CA PRO A 581 -6.77 -24.07 -9.84
C PRO A 581 -5.58 -24.79 -9.19
N ALA A 582 -4.39 -24.18 -9.26
CA ALA A 582 -3.16 -24.65 -8.65
C ALA A 582 -2.47 -23.49 -7.92
N PRO A 583 -1.79 -23.75 -6.79
CA PRO A 583 -1.14 -22.69 -6.03
C PRO A 583 0.04 -22.10 -6.80
N ILE A 584 0.26 -20.80 -6.63
CA ILE A 584 1.43 -20.09 -7.13
C ILE A 584 2.67 -20.67 -6.44
N ALA A 585 3.63 -21.15 -7.23
CA ALA A 585 4.89 -21.72 -6.73
C ALA A 585 5.99 -20.65 -6.60
N SER A 586 6.07 -19.72 -7.56
CA SER A 586 7.05 -18.64 -7.57
C SER A 586 6.64 -17.57 -8.58
N PHE A 587 7.20 -16.37 -8.48
CA PHE A 587 7.13 -15.35 -9.52
C PHE A 587 8.45 -14.57 -9.65
N CYS A 588 8.60 -13.79 -10.72
CA CYS A 588 9.65 -12.79 -10.85
C CYS A 588 9.23 -11.64 -11.78
N TRP A 589 9.88 -10.49 -11.60
CA TRP A 589 9.75 -9.36 -12.50
C TRP A 589 10.64 -9.51 -13.72
N LEU A 590 10.12 -9.08 -14.86
CA LEU A 590 10.83 -8.92 -16.13
C LEU A 590 10.86 -7.42 -16.48
N GLU A 591 11.64 -7.03 -17.48
CA GLU A 591 11.73 -5.61 -17.91
C GLU A 591 10.35 -5.06 -18.34
N THR A 592 9.56 -5.87 -19.04
CA THR A 592 8.28 -5.47 -19.64
C THR A 592 7.06 -6.00 -18.88
N GLY A 593 7.23 -6.68 -17.74
CA GLY A 593 6.10 -7.30 -17.06
C GLY A 593 6.43 -8.28 -15.94
N LEU A 594 5.55 -9.26 -15.74
CA LEU A 594 5.58 -10.20 -14.61
C LEU A 594 5.46 -11.65 -15.09
N ALA A 595 6.32 -12.53 -14.59
CA ALA A 595 6.24 -13.97 -14.84
C ALA A 595 5.81 -14.72 -13.56
N LEU A 596 4.76 -15.54 -13.66
CA LEU A 596 4.21 -16.37 -12.56
C LEU A 596 4.36 -17.85 -12.91
N ALA A 597 4.79 -18.68 -11.96
CA ALA A 597 4.79 -20.14 -12.09
C ALA A 597 3.73 -20.76 -11.20
N ALA A 598 2.92 -21.65 -11.76
CA ALA A 598 1.97 -22.48 -11.02
C ALA A 598 1.93 -23.89 -11.64
N ALA A 599 2.14 -24.91 -10.81
CA ALA A 599 2.36 -26.29 -11.26
C ALA A 599 3.45 -26.41 -12.34
N ASP A 600 3.08 -26.78 -13.56
CA ASP A 600 3.94 -26.96 -14.75
C ASP A 600 3.79 -25.83 -15.79
N HIS A 601 3.09 -24.76 -15.43
CA HIS A 601 2.81 -23.63 -16.31
C HIS A 601 3.53 -22.36 -15.85
N VAL A 602 4.03 -21.60 -16.83
CA VAL A 602 4.49 -20.22 -16.64
C VAL A 602 3.50 -19.29 -17.32
N PHE A 603 3.01 -18.30 -16.58
CA PHE A 603 2.16 -17.23 -17.08
C PHE A 603 2.98 -15.95 -17.18
N PHE A 604 2.77 -15.20 -18.24
CA PHE A 604 3.42 -13.91 -18.43
C PHE A 604 2.37 -12.83 -18.59
N PHE A 605 2.57 -11.72 -17.87
CA PHE A 605 1.68 -10.57 -17.85
C PHE A 605 2.47 -9.35 -18.31
N SER A 606 1.91 -8.59 -19.24
CA SER A 606 2.46 -7.30 -19.68
C SER A 606 2.36 -6.25 -18.56
N SER A 607 3.22 -5.24 -18.56
CA SER A 607 3.13 -4.08 -17.68
C SER A 607 1.87 -3.24 -17.92
N LYS A 608 1.18 -3.39 -19.05
CA LYS A 608 -0.01 -2.61 -19.42
C LYS A 608 -1.29 -3.05 -18.68
N LEU A 609 -1.83 -2.17 -17.83
CA LEU A 609 -3.08 -2.37 -17.10
C LEU A 609 -4.31 -2.28 -18.04
N ASP A 610 -5.50 -2.74 -17.63
CA ASP A 610 -6.70 -2.68 -18.50
C ASP A 610 -7.15 -1.25 -18.84
N THR A 611 -6.68 -0.27 -18.07
CA THR A 611 -6.88 1.15 -18.37
C THR A 611 -6.10 1.60 -19.61
N GLY A 612 -5.21 0.76 -20.14
CA GLY A 612 -4.26 1.09 -21.20
C GLY A 612 -3.02 1.86 -20.71
N GLU A 613 -2.93 2.13 -19.41
CA GLU A 613 -1.76 2.76 -18.78
C GLU A 613 -0.75 1.69 -18.35
N ASP A 614 0.55 2.01 -18.48
CA ASP A 614 1.62 1.16 -17.99
C ASP A 614 1.71 1.22 -16.46
N ALA A 615 1.88 0.07 -15.81
CA ALA A 615 1.93 -0.08 -14.36
C ALA A 615 3.08 0.73 -13.70
N HIS A 616 4.26 0.77 -14.33
CA HIS A 616 5.41 1.55 -13.86
C HIS A 616 5.13 3.05 -14.01
N VAL A 617 4.50 3.46 -15.12
CA VAL A 617 4.11 4.86 -15.33
C VAL A 617 3.05 5.29 -14.30
N LEU A 618 2.09 4.42 -13.98
CA LEU A 618 1.09 4.69 -12.95
C LEU A 618 1.74 4.82 -11.57
N ALA A 619 2.63 3.90 -11.21
CA ALA A 619 3.38 3.93 -9.94
C ALA A 619 4.23 5.21 -9.83
N ALA A 620 4.98 5.55 -10.87
CA ALA A 620 5.76 6.79 -10.96
C ALA A 620 4.87 8.04 -10.88
N GLY A 621 3.72 8.04 -11.56
CA GLY A 621 2.74 9.13 -11.55
C GLY A 621 2.15 9.41 -10.17
N ARG A 622 1.95 8.38 -9.35
CA ARG A 622 1.49 8.52 -7.96
C ARG A 622 2.50 9.21 -7.06
N CYS A 623 3.79 9.12 -7.38
CA CYS A 623 4.88 9.78 -6.67
C CYS A 623 5.43 11.03 -7.37
N ALA A 624 4.91 11.40 -8.55
CA ALA A 624 5.37 12.54 -9.31
C ALA A 624 5.25 13.88 -8.52
N PRO A 625 6.02 14.92 -8.87
CA PRO A 625 5.86 16.23 -8.27
C PRO A 625 4.42 16.76 -8.45
N LEU A 626 3.87 17.34 -7.39
CA LEU A 626 2.53 17.93 -7.43
C LEU A 626 2.54 19.25 -8.23
N PRO A 627 1.44 19.59 -8.93
CA PRO A 627 1.32 20.91 -9.52
C PRO A 627 1.35 21.99 -8.43
N LEU A 628 1.80 23.20 -8.76
CA LEU A 628 2.04 24.25 -7.77
C LEU A 628 0.76 24.70 -7.06
N HIS A 629 -0.37 24.63 -7.75
CA HIS A 629 -1.69 24.94 -7.20
C HIS A 629 -2.29 23.78 -6.40
N HIS A 630 -1.58 22.65 -6.25
CA HIS A 630 -2.09 21.51 -5.49
C HIS A 630 -2.26 21.87 -4.02
N PRO A 631 -3.42 21.59 -3.40
CA PRO A 631 -3.71 22.00 -2.03
C PRO A 631 -2.71 21.43 -1.01
N GLN A 632 -2.23 20.19 -1.19
CA GLN A 632 -1.21 19.61 -0.30
C GLN A 632 0.10 20.40 -0.30
N LEU A 633 0.55 20.88 -1.46
CA LEU A 633 1.78 21.67 -1.57
C LEU A 633 1.60 23.04 -0.91
N LEU A 634 0.45 23.69 -1.18
CA LEU A 634 0.10 24.97 -0.58
C LEU A 634 -0.07 24.86 0.94
N PHE A 635 -0.71 23.80 1.41
CA PHE A 635 -0.86 23.50 2.84
C PHE A 635 0.50 23.36 3.52
N GLN A 636 1.41 22.56 2.95
CA GLN A 636 2.77 22.42 3.47
C GLN A 636 3.54 23.75 3.44
N ALA A 637 3.43 24.54 2.37
CA ALA A 637 4.05 25.86 2.30
C ALA A 637 3.53 26.81 3.40
N LEU A 638 2.22 26.80 3.67
CA LEU A 638 1.61 27.57 4.75
C LEU A 638 2.10 27.11 6.12
N LEU A 639 2.24 25.80 6.35
CA LEU A 639 2.82 25.25 7.58
C LEU A 639 4.28 25.69 7.79
N GLN A 640 5.03 25.89 6.71
CA GLN A 640 6.42 26.35 6.74
C GLN A 640 6.55 27.88 6.88
N GLY A 641 5.46 28.63 6.83
CA GLY A 641 5.47 30.10 6.88
C GLY A 641 5.66 30.79 5.53
N HIS A 642 5.61 30.05 4.41
CA HIS A 642 5.75 30.61 3.06
C HIS A 642 4.44 31.25 2.54
N PHE A 643 3.84 32.14 3.34
CA PHE A 643 2.56 32.78 3.03
C PHE A 643 2.57 33.54 1.68
N ASN A 644 3.63 34.32 1.45
CA ASN A 644 3.76 35.12 0.22
C ASN A 644 3.87 34.26 -1.05
N VAL A 645 4.47 33.06 -0.95
CA VAL A 645 4.58 32.13 -2.07
C VAL A 645 3.21 31.58 -2.42
N VAL A 646 2.44 31.14 -1.43
CA VAL A 646 1.07 30.65 -1.63
C VAL A 646 0.19 31.74 -2.21
N LEU A 647 0.31 32.97 -1.72
CA LEU A 647 -0.43 34.12 -2.24
C LEU A 647 -0.08 34.39 -3.72
N LYS A 648 1.21 34.38 -4.09
CA LYS A 648 1.66 34.48 -5.50
C LYS A 648 1.01 33.41 -6.38
N VAL A 649 1.01 32.15 -5.94
CA VAL A 649 0.42 31.04 -6.70
C VAL A 649 -1.09 31.23 -6.88
N LEU A 650 -1.82 31.65 -5.85
CA LEU A 650 -3.26 31.89 -5.92
C LEU A 650 -3.62 33.10 -6.81
N VAL A 651 -2.83 34.18 -6.75
CA VAL A 651 -2.99 35.34 -7.64
C VAL A 651 -2.72 34.96 -9.10
N GLY A 652 -1.67 34.18 -9.35
CA GLY A 652 -1.36 33.64 -10.67
C GLY A 652 -2.50 32.77 -11.21
N LEU A 653 -3.01 31.86 -10.38
CA LEU A 653 -4.16 31.02 -10.74
C LEU A 653 -5.41 31.86 -11.03
N ALA A 654 -5.69 32.89 -10.23
CA ALA A 654 -6.81 33.80 -10.45
C ALA A 654 -6.68 34.63 -11.73
N ALA A 655 -5.46 35.00 -12.11
CA ALA A 655 -5.19 35.74 -13.35
C ALA A 655 -5.41 34.90 -14.63
N GLU A 656 -5.23 33.58 -14.55
CA GLU A 656 -5.47 32.64 -15.65
C GLU A 656 -6.96 32.33 -15.89
N LEU A 657 -7.84 32.80 -15.00
CA LEU A 657 -9.29 32.61 -15.05
C LEU A 657 -10.00 33.80 -15.72
N THR A 658 -10.93 33.52 -16.62
CA THR A 658 -11.83 34.52 -17.21
C THR A 658 -12.83 35.04 -16.18
N ALA A 659 -13.54 36.13 -16.50
CA ALA A 659 -14.61 36.69 -15.66
C ALA A 659 -15.72 35.67 -15.35
N ASP A 660 -15.94 34.71 -16.26
CA ASP A 660 -16.92 33.62 -16.10
C ASP A 660 -16.37 32.41 -15.31
N GLY A 661 -15.10 32.44 -14.87
CA GLY A 661 -14.46 31.34 -14.15
C GLY A 661 -13.97 30.19 -15.05
N HIS A 662 -13.80 30.43 -16.36
CA HIS A 662 -13.19 29.45 -17.27
C HIS A 662 -11.67 29.68 -17.36
N LEU A 663 -10.90 28.59 -17.47
CA LEU A 663 -9.47 28.70 -17.78
C LEU A 663 -9.30 29.30 -19.17
N THR A 664 -8.48 30.35 -19.27
CA THR A 664 -8.06 30.88 -20.58
C THR A 664 -7.36 29.78 -21.39
N PRO A 665 -7.63 29.65 -22.71
CA PRO A 665 -6.95 28.68 -23.56
C PRO A 665 -5.51 29.13 -23.82
N VAL A 666 -4.65 29.02 -22.81
CA VAL A 666 -3.20 29.22 -22.96
C VAL A 666 -2.61 27.96 -23.60
N PRO A 667 -1.77 28.08 -24.65
CA PRO A 667 -1.06 26.94 -25.21
C PRO A 667 -0.12 26.36 -24.14
N MET A 668 -0.30 25.07 -23.84
CA MET A 668 0.57 24.29 -22.96
C MET A 668 2.03 24.42 -23.44
N ARG A 669 2.88 25.16 -22.71
CA ARG A 669 4.33 25.05 -22.91
C ARG A 669 4.73 23.65 -22.44
N ASN A 670 5.10 22.77 -23.38
CA ASN A 670 5.56 21.39 -23.16
C ASN A 670 6.91 21.27 -22.42
N LYS A 671 7.34 22.30 -21.70
CA LYS A 671 8.46 22.24 -20.77
C LYS A 671 7.96 22.73 -19.43
N VAL A 672 7.53 21.79 -18.59
CA VAL A 672 7.46 22.02 -17.15
C VAL A 672 8.89 22.25 -16.72
N GLU A 673 9.32 23.51 -16.60
CA GLU A 673 10.51 23.81 -15.82
C GLU A 673 10.21 23.31 -14.41
N THR A 674 10.81 22.17 -14.06
CA THR A 674 10.71 21.58 -12.73
C THR A 674 11.19 22.63 -11.74
N LEU A 675 10.24 23.21 -10.98
CA LEU A 675 10.56 24.05 -9.83
C LEU A 675 11.43 23.19 -8.91
N THR A 676 12.72 23.48 -8.86
CA THR A 676 13.62 22.74 -7.98
C THR A 676 13.14 22.96 -6.55
N LEU A 677 13.12 21.89 -5.75
CA LEU A 677 12.77 21.96 -4.33
C LEU A 677 13.57 23.07 -3.61
N ASP A 678 14.83 23.30 -4.03
CA ASP A 678 15.69 24.37 -3.53
C ASP A 678 15.15 25.78 -3.83
N ALA A 679 14.49 26.00 -4.97
CA ALA A 679 13.86 27.28 -5.31
C ALA A 679 12.53 27.49 -4.56
N PHE A 680 11.81 26.41 -4.23
CA PHE A 680 10.58 26.46 -3.43
C PHE A 680 10.84 26.63 -1.92
N LEU A 681 11.89 25.98 -1.39
CA LEU A 681 12.23 25.99 0.04
C LEU A 681 13.09 27.18 0.48
N ARG A 682 13.65 27.97 -0.45
CA ARG A 682 14.39 29.19 -0.10
C ARG A 682 13.42 30.24 0.43
N ASN A 683 13.50 30.49 1.74
CA ASN A 683 12.72 31.51 2.42
C ASN A 683 13.14 32.91 1.89
N PRO A 684 12.28 33.63 1.13
CA PRO A 684 12.66 34.91 0.53
C PRO A 684 12.91 36.02 1.57
N SER A 685 12.39 35.83 2.78
CA SER A 685 12.44 36.81 3.87
C SER A 685 13.83 37.01 4.49
N LEU A 686 14.81 36.17 4.15
CA LEU A 686 16.17 36.19 4.73
C LEU A 686 17.26 36.69 3.76
N SER A 687 16.92 37.04 2.51
CA SER A 687 17.89 37.59 1.55
C SER A 687 18.02 39.11 1.70
N THR A 688 18.89 39.57 2.59
CA THR A 688 19.25 41.00 2.76
C THR A 688 20.32 41.47 1.78
N LYS A 689 20.57 40.78 0.67
CA LYS A 689 21.45 41.28 -0.40
C LYS A 689 20.72 41.31 -1.73
N THR A 690 20.62 42.53 -2.25
CA THR A 690 20.28 42.88 -3.63
C THR A 690 21.22 42.17 -4.60
N HIS A 691 20.84 40.99 -5.06
CA HIS A 691 21.22 40.52 -6.40
C HIS A 691 19.95 40.54 -7.26
N GLU A 692 20.12 41.10 -8.45
CA GLU A 692 19.09 41.60 -9.35
C GLU A 692 17.99 40.60 -9.71
N ALA A 693 16.85 41.20 -10.05
CA ALA A 693 15.52 40.68 -10.39
C ALA A 693 15.42 39.64 -11.54
N HIS A 694 16.45 38.86 -11.84
CA HIS A 694 16.43 37.87 -12.93
C HIS A 694 16.09 36.42 -12.52
N ASN A 695 15.82 36.15 -11.24
CA ASN A 695 15.52 34.78 -10.75
C ASN A 695 14.23 34.70 -9.91
N ASP A 696 13.20 35.52 -10.17
CA ASP A 696 11.87 35.27 -9.57
C ASP A 696 11.17 34.16 -10.37
N ILE A 697 11.60 32.92 -10.13
CA ILE A 697 11.17 31.67 -10.81
C ILE A 697 9.64 31.55 -10.85
N PHE A 698 8.94 32.13 -9.86
CA PHE A 698 7.48 32.10 -9.78
C PHE A 698 6.77 33.06 -10.76
N ALA A 699 7.40 34.17 -11.15
CA ALA A 699 6.85 35.07 -12.18
C ALA A 699 6.90 34.41 -13.57
N THR A 700 7.90 33.57 -13.82
CA THR A 700 8.09 32.80 -15.06
C THR A 700 7.08 31.66 -15.23
N LEU A 701 6.47 31.20 -14.13
CA LEU A 701 5.55 30.07 -14.08
C LEU A 701 4.07 30.46 -14.17
N THR A 702 3.78 31.75 -14.14
CA THR A 702 2.45 32.33 -14.37
C THR A 702 2.48 33.09 -15.68
N THR A 703 1.45 32.98 -16.53
CA THR A 703 1.42 33.62 -17.86
C THR A 703 1.45 35.17 -17.87
N SER A 704 1.60 35.81 -16.71
CA SER A 704 1.67 37.26 -16.54
C SER A 704 3.08 37.82 -16.82
N ASP A 705 3.51 37.79 -18.07
CA ASP A 705 4.80 38.37 -18.53
C ASP A 705 4.76 39.91 -18.69
N ALA A 706 3.77 40.62 -18.14
CA ALA A 706 3.55 42.04 -18.49
C ALA A 706 3.15 43.00 -17.36
N ILE A 707 3.46 42.70 -16.10
CA ILE A 707 3.35 43.71 -15.03
C ILE A 707 4.72 43.88 -14.38
N LYS A 708 5.42 44.97 -14.74
CA LYS A 708 6.60 45.43 -14.00
C LYS A 708 6.25 45.42 -12.50
N PRO A 709 7.00 44.73 -11.62
CA PRO A 709 6.77 44.83 -10.20
C PRO A 709 7.18 46.25 -9.77
N SER A 710 6.23 47.19 -9.79
CA SER A 710 6.25 48.22 -8.76
C SER A 710 6.22 47.47 -7.43
N GLY A 711 6.98 47.92 -6.42
CA GLY A 711 7.26 47.18 -5.18
C GLY A 711 6.07 46.91 -4.24
N LEU A 712 4.91 46.54 -4.78
CA LEU A 712 3.70 46.15 -4.09
C LEU A 712 3.70 44.62 -3.94
N THR A 713 3.66 44.18 -2.69
CA THR A 713 3.41 42.77 -2.34
C THR A 713 2.17 42.27 -3.08
N PRO A 714 2.18 41.07 -3.70
CA PRO A 714 1.00 40.51 -4.33
C PRO A 714 -0.13 40.41 -3.29
N ARG A 715 -1.36 40.72 -3.71
CA ARG A 715 -2.56 40.71 -2.87
C ARG A 715 -3.69 40.08 -3.66
N LEU A 716 -4.38 39.12 -3.05
CA LEU A 716 -5.62 38.57 -3.60
C LEU A 716 -6.73 39.61 -3.41
N THR A 717 -7.39 40.04 -4.49
CA THR A 717 -8.53 40.95 -4.42
C THR A 717 -9.85 40.19 -4.22
N GLU A 718 -10.93 40.89 -3.87
CA GLU A 718 -12.26 40.30 -3.75
C GLU A 718 -12.75 39.71 -5.09
N ASP A 719 -12.43 40.38 -6.19
CA ASP A 719 -12.71 39.92 -7.56
C ASP A 719 -11.88 38.68 -7.94
N ASP A 720 -10.64 38.59 -7.51
CA ASP A 720 -9.81 37.39 -7.70
C ASP A 720 -10.40 36.19 -6.94
N MET A 721 -10.82 36.41 -5.69
CA MET A 721 -11.41 35.37 -4.85
C MET A 721 -12.76 34.90 -5.42
N SER A 722 -13.60 35.82 -5.90
CA SER A 722 -14.90 35.47 -6.48
C SER A 722 -14.74 34.68 -7.78
N ARG A 723 -13.82 35.09 -8.67
CA ARG A 723 -13.46 34.35 -9.89
C ARG A 723 -12.90 32.96 -9.57
N LEU A 724 -11.99 32.86 -8.60
CA LEU A 724 -11.37 31.61 -8.19
C LEU A 724 -12.40 30.65 -7.58
N LEU A 725 -13.28 31.11 -6.68
CA LEU A 725 -14.36 30.28 -6.14
C LEU A 725 -15.39 29.87 -7.20
N ALA A 726 -15.72 30.76 -8.14
CA ALA A 726 -16.63 30.45 -9.25
C ALA A 726 -16.04 29.42 -10.22
N ALA A 727 -14.74 29.49 -10.48
CA ALA A 727 -14.04 28.48 -11.28
C ALA A 727 -13.99 27.13 -10.54
N LEU A 728 -13.63 27.15 -9.26
CA LEU A 728 -13.58 25.95 -8.42
C LEU A 728 -14.98 25.31 -8.24
N SER A 729 -16.08 26.07 -8.29
CA SER A 729 -17.41 25.46 -8.21
C SER A 729 -17.90 24.82 -9.53
N LYS A 730 -17.40 25.30 -10.68
CA LYS A 730 -17.87 24.86 -12.01
C LYS A 730 -17.11 23.66 -12.58
N ARG A 731 -15.79 23.56 -12.36
CA ARG A 731 -14.94 22.54 -12.99
C ARG A 731 -13.80 22.10 -12.07
N SER A 732 -13.54 20.79 -12.00
CA SER A 732 -12.32 20.27 -11.36
C SER A 732 -11.08 20.64 -12.18
N LEU A 733 -10.05 21.19 -11.54
CA LEU A 733 -8.76 21.41 -12.20
C LEU A 733 -8.15 20.05 -12.58
N ARG A 734 -7.41 19.99 -13.69
CA ARG A 734 -6.75 18.74 -14.10
C ARG A 734 -5.77 18.29 -13.02
N GLY A 735 -5.88 17.03 -12.61
CA GLY A 735 -4.99 16.43 -11.60
C GLY A 735 -5.43 16.61 -10.14
N LEU A 736 -6.61 17.20 -9.87
CA LEU A 736 -7.20 17.25 -8.54
C LEU A 736 -8.43 16.33 -8.45
N ASN A 737 -8.51 15.57 -7.37
CA ASN A 737 -9.73 14.85 -6.97
C ASN A 737 -10.76 15.81 -6.35
N LYS A 738 -12.00 15.37 -6.18
CA LYS A 738 -13.10 16.22 -5.65
C LYS A 738 -12.76 16.84 -4.28
N LEU A 739 -12.16 16.05 -3.39
CA LEU A 739 -11.82 16.48 -2.03
C LEU A 739 -10.65 17.48 -2.03
N GLU A 740 -9.62 17.25 -2.83
CA GLU A 740 -8.50 18.17 -3.07
C GLU A 740 -8.98 19.49 -3.66
N HIS A 741 -9.96 19.42 -4.56
CA HIS A 741 -10.55 20.60 -5.17
C HIS A 741 -11.32 21.46 -4.16
N GLU A 742 -12.09 20.84 -3.26
CA GLU A 742 -12.72 21.52 -2.12
C GLU A 742 -11.67 22.08 -1.14
N HIS A 743 -10.59 21.33 -0.90
CA HIS A 743 -9.49 21.76 -0.04
C HIS A 743 -8.77 23.00 -0.58
N LEU A 744 -8.55 23.09 -1.90
CA LEU A 744 -7.99 24.28 -2.52
C LEU A 744 -8.86 25.53 -2.28
N ALA A 745 -10.20 25.38 -2.36
CA ALA A 745 -11.13 26.47 -2.07
C ALA A 745 -11.04 26.92 -0.59
N VAL A 746 -10.92 25.96 0.34
CA VAL A 746 -10.74 26.24 1.78
C VAL A 746 -9.41 26.96 2.04
N LEU A 747 -8.32 26.54 1.41
CA LEU A 747 -7.01 27.19 1.54
C LEU A 747 -7.04 28.61 1.00
N ALA A 748 -7.57 28.82 -0.22
CA ALA A 748 -7.67 30.14 -0.82
C ALA A 748 -8.51 31.10 0.05
N ARG A 749 -9.64 30.64 0.57
CA ARG A 749 -10.50 31.44 1.47
C ARG A 749 -9.77 31.78 2.77
N THR A 750 -9.02 30.85 3.33
CA THR A 750 -8.26 31.06 4.57
C THR A 750 -7.12 32.04 4.37
N VAL A 751 -6.38 31.93 3.27
CA VAL A 751 -5.33 32.89 2.89
C VAL A 751 -5.92 34.28 2.67
N TYR A 752 -7.02 34.42 1.93
CA TYR A 752 -7.70 35.70 1.71
C TYR A 752 -8.18 36.36 3.00
N GLN A 753 -8.84 35.59 3.88
CA GLN A 753 -9.30 36.10 5.18
C GLN A 753 -8.14 36.53 6.08
N THR A 754 -7.02 35.82 6.04
CA THR A 754 -5.83 36.18 6.82
C THR A 754 -5.15 37.42 6.24
N GLN A 755 -5.08 37.53 4.92
CA GLN A 755 -4.56 38.71 4.22
C GLN A 755 -5.38 39.96 4.54
N THR A 756 -6.71 39.88 4.52
CA THR A 756 -7.61 41.01 4.83
C THR A 756 -7.59 41.39 6.31
N ARG A 757 -7.32 40.43 7.20
CA ARG A 757 -7.18 40.62 8.65
C ARG A 757 -5.71 40.86 9.08
N THR A 758 -4.87 41.35 8.18
CA THR A 758 -3.43 41.53 8.42
C THR A 758 -3.16 42.36 9.69
N GLY A 759 -2.38 41.78 10.61
CA GLY A 759 -2.07 42.37 11.92
C GLY A 759 -2.87 41.79 13.11
N SER A 760 -3.93 41.01 12.87
CA SER A 760 -4.72 40.37 13.94
C SER A 760 -4.47 38.87 14.11
N ILE A 761 -3.89 38.21 13.11
CA ILE A 761 -3.56 36.78 13.12
C ILE A 761 -2.07 36.65 12.86
N ASP A 762 -1.36 36.02 13.78
CA ASP A 762 0.06 35.71 13.66
C ASP A 762 0.31 34.44 12.81
N GLU A 763 1.57 34.16 12.46
CA GLU A 763 1.92 33.01 11.62
C GLU A 763 1.46 31.67 12.24
N ASN A 764 1.63 31.50 13.54
CA ASN A 764 1.20 30.29 14.25
C ASN A 764 -0.32 30.14 14.25
N GLY A 765 -1.05 31.25 14.42
CA GLY A 765 -2.51 31.28 14.32
C GLY A 765 -2.99 30.88 12.93
N LEU A 766 -2.34 31.34 11.86
CA LEU A 766 -2.64 30.92 10.50
C LEU A 766 -2.42 29.41 10.31
N ARG A 767 -1.30 28.86 10.78
CA ARG A 767 -1.02 27.41 10.69
C ARG A 767 -2.12 26.59 11.35
N TYR A 768 -2.58 27.02 12.53
CA TYR A 768 -3.70 26.37 13.21
C TYR A 768 -5.02 26.50 12.44
N LEU A 769 -5.38 27.69 11.95
CA LEU A 769 -6.64 27.90 11.23
C LEU A 769 -6.72 27.06 9.95
N VAL A 770 -5.62 27.01 9.20
CA VAL A 770 -5.51 26.19 8.00
C VAL A 770 -5.66 24.71 8.37
N SER A 771 -4.93 24.22 9.37
CA SER A 771 -5.01 22.83 9.83
C SER A 771 -6.40 22.45 10.34
N MET A 772 -7.04 23.33 11.11
CA MET A 772 -8.38 23.14 11.65
C MET A 772 -9.44 23.05 10.54
N ARG A 773 -9.39 23.96 9.56
CA ARG A 773 -10.37 23.97 8.45
C ARG A 773 -10.16 22.78 7.51
N SER A 774 -8.92 22.41 7.25
CA SER A 774 -8.61 21.17 6.52
C SER A 774 -9.08 19.94 7.30
N PHE A 775 -8.88 19.87 8.61
CA PHE A 775 -9.38 18.76 9.43
C PHE A 775 -10.89 18.57 9.31
N TYR A 776 -11.69 19.63 9.46
CA TYR A 776 -13.15 19.53 9.33
C TYR A 776 -13.60 19.13 7.92
N LEU A 777 -12.92 19.63 6.88
CA LEU A 777 -13.21 19.24 5.51
C LEU A 777 -13.01 17.72 5.29
N TYR A 778 -11.90 17.18 5.79
CA TYR A 778 -11.58 15.76 5.60
C TYR A 778 -12.37 14.86 6.55
N SER A 779 -12.78 15.34 7.75
CA SER A 779 -13.63 14.56 8.67
C SER A 779 -15.06 14.37 8.16
N ASP A 780 -15.56 15.33 7.38
CA ASP A 780 -16.91 15.29 6.81
C ASP A 780 -16.96 14.47 5.50
N SER A 781 -15.81 14.00 5.00
CA SER A 781 -15.71 13.28 3.74
C SER A 781 -16.10 11.80 3.85
N PRO A 782 -16.92 11.26 2.93
CA PRO A 782 -17.33 9.84 2.95
C PRO A 782 -16.17 8.86 2.71
N SER A 783 -15.00 9.34 2.27
CA SER A 783 -13.78 8.54 2.08
C SER A 783 -12.88 8.45 3.32
N ALA A 784 -13.29 9.01 4.46
CA ALA A 784 -12.55 8.88 5.71
C ALA A 784 -12.43 7.39 6.09
N PRO A 785 -11.23 6.85 6.34
CA PRO A 785 -11.05 5.43 6.62
C PRO A 785 -11.84 5.03 7.86
N ALA A 786 -12.78 4.09 7.72
CA ALA A 786 -13.58 3.55 8.82
C ALA A 786 -12.72 2.96 9.97
N ALA A 787 -11.44 2.65 9.70
CA ALA A 787 -10.49 2.14 10.68
C ALA A 787 -10.13 3.15 11.78
N SER A 788 -10.08 4.46 11.48
CA SER A 788 -9.87 5.49 12.52
C SER A 788 -11.12 5.74 13.37
N VAL A 789 -12.28 5.32 12.88
CA VAL A 789 -13.58 5.40 13.56
C VAL A 789 -13.86 4.18 14.44
N ARG A 790 -13.21 3.03 14.21
CA ARG A 790 -13.61 1.75 14.82
C ARG A 790 -12.76 1.24 15.97
N LEU A 791 -11.59 1.81 16.26
CA LEU A 791 -10.75 1.30 17.35
C LEU A 791 -11.07 1.87 18.73
N ASN A 792 -11.73 3.03 18.87
CA ASN A 792 -12.12 3.59 20.18
C ASN A 792 -13.29 4.59 20.10
N GLY A 793 -14.50 4.14 19.76
CA GLY A 793 -15.76 4.90 19.91
C GLY A 793 -15.81 6.31 19.26
N PRO A 794 -16.85 7.11 19.54
CA PRO A 794 -16.97 8.52 19.10
C PRO A 794 -15.93 9.48 19.74
N LEU A 795 -14.87 8.95 20.37
CA LEU A 795 -13.83 9.67 21.12
C LEU A 795 -12.55 9.93 20.29
N ALA A 796 -12.52 9.51 19.01
CA ALA A 796 -11.30 9.42 18.20
C ALA A 796 -10.98 10.63 17.31
N LEU A 797 -11.91 11.57 17.07
CA LEU A 797 -11.68 12.71 16.18
C LEU A 797 -11.04 13.89 16.94
N ARG A 798 -9.72 14.11 16.75
CA ARG A 798 -8.98 15.27 17.28
C ARG A 798 -7.93 15.78 16.30
N LEU A 799 -7.63 17.07 16.37
CA LEU A 799 -6.47 17.65 15.69
C LEU A 799 -5.15 17.02 16.17
N LYS A 800 -4.15 16.98 15.29
CA LYS A 800 -2.81 16.47 15.62
C LYS A 800 -2.13 17.39 16.64
N TYR A 801 -1.26 16.83 17.49
CA TYR A 801 -0.51 17.61 18.49
C TYR A 801 0.31 18.75 17.88
N ARG A 802 0.83 18.57 16.65
CA ARG A 802 1.47 19.61 15.86
C ARG A 802 0.57 20.85 15.74
N ASP A 803 -0.65 20.63 15.28
CA ASP A 803 -1.59 21.70 14.95
C ASP A 803 -2.02 22.41 16.24
N LEU A 804 -2.26 21.67 17.33
CA LEU A 804 -2.56 22.22 18.65
C LEU A 804 -1.43 23.09 19.21
N LEU A 805 -0.17 22.69 19.00
CA LEU A 805 0.98 23.46 19.48
C LEU A 805 1.16 24.79 18.74
N TRP A 806 0.75 24.87 17.47
CA TRP A 806 0.70 26.15 16.77
C TRP A 806 -0.28 27.10 17.44
N ALA A 807 -1.49 26.67 17.79
CA ALA A 807 -2.41 27.49 18.58
C ALA A 807 -1.85 27.85 19.96
N PHE A 808 -1.12 26.93 20.60
CA PHE A 808 -0.51 27.20 21.91
C PHE A 808 0.52 28.31 21.80
N HIS A 809 1.33 28.31 20.74
CA HIS A 809 2.36 29.30 20.50
C HIS A 809 1.86 30.56 19.79
N SER A 810 0.57 30.64 19.45
CA SER A 810 -0.03 31.82 18.85
C SER A 810 -0.32 32.93 19.88
N GLU A 811 -0.19 34.17 19.43
CA GLU A 811 -0.60 35.36 20.20
C GLU A 811 -2.11 35.66 20.06
N SER A 812 -2.74 35.18 18.99
CA SER A 812 -4.14 35.51 18.62
C SER A 812 -5.18 34.51 19.18
N GLN A 813 -4.99 34.02 20.41
CA GLN A 813 -5.74 32.89 20.99
C GLN A 813 -7.27 33.08 21.05
N ASP A 814 -7.76 34.28 21.36
CA ASP A 814 -9.20 34.55 21.43
C ASP A 814 -9.87 34.45 20.05
N LEU A 815 -9.21 34.95 18.99
CA LEU A 815 -9.69 34.85 17.61
C LEU A 815 -9.72 33.38 17.15
N LEU A 816 -8.70 32.60 17.51
CA LEU A 816 -8.68 31.16 17.20
C LEU A 816 -9.83 30.41 17.88
N LEU A 817 -10.19 30.78 19.11
CA LEU A 817 -11.32 30.20 19.83
C LEU A 817 -12.65 30.55 19.16
N GLU A 818 -12.80 31.80 18.70
CA GLU A 818 -13.99 32.25 17.98
C GLU A 818 -14.16 31.52 16.64
N GLU A 819 -13.11 31.49 15.81
CA GLU A 819 -13.14 30.80 14.51
C GLU A 819 -13.32 29.29 14.68
N GLY A 820 -12.71 28.67 15.70
CA GLY A 820 -12.93 27.26 16.03
C GLY A 820 -14.35 26.96 16.47
N THR A 821 -14.97 27.84 17.25
CA THR A 821 -16.37 27.69 17.67
C THR A 821 -17.32 27.83 16.47
N LYS A 822 -17.03 28.74 15.53
CA LYS A 822 -17.78 28.86 14.26
C LYS A 822 -17.67 27.59 13.42
N ALA A 823 -16.46 27.04 13.29
CA ALA A 823 -16.21 25.80 12.55
C ALA A 823 -16.95 24.60 13.16
N ALA A 824 -17.10 24.56 14.48
CA ALA A 824 -17.85 23.53 15.21
C ALA A 824 -19.39 23.73 15.22
N GLY A 825 -19.96 24.52 14.30
CA GLY A 825 -21.40 24.75 14.23
C GLY A 825 -21.92 25.85 15.17
N GLY A 826 -21.05 26.73 15.66
CA GLY A 826 -21.40 27.94 16.40
C GLY A 826 -21.65 27.77 17.90
N LYS A 827 -21.68 26.53 18.42
CA LYS A 827 -21.78 26.22 19.85
C LYS A 827 -20.64 25.30 20.28
N LEU A 828 -19.97 25.65 21.39
CA LEU A 828 -18.82 24.89 21.88
C LEU A 828 -19.28 23.77 22.83
N THR A 829 -19.39 22.53 22.33
CA THR A 829 -19.59 21.32 23.15
C THR A 829 -18.26 20.82 23.71
N TRP A 830 -18.27 19.89 24.69
CA TRP A 830 -17.02 19.28 25.15
C TRP A 830 -16.34 18.48 24.04
N ALA A 831 -17.13 17.77 23.23
CA ALA A 831 -16.62 17.04 22.07
C ALA A 831 -15.87 17.99 21.10
N ALA A 832 -16.48 19.13 20.75
CA ALA A 832 -15.83 20.13 19.90
C ALA A 832 -14.58 20.73 20.55
N ALA A 833 -14.64 21.07 21.84
CA ALA A 833 -13.50 21.62 22.58
C ALA A 833 -12.32 20.65 22.67
N ARG A 834 -12.60 19.34 22.83
CA ARG A 834 -11.62 18.26 22.81
C ARG A 834 -11.01 18.07 21.42
N THR A 835 -11.82 18.12 20.37
CA THR A 835 -11.35 18.02 18.97
C THR A 835 -10.42 19.19 18.61
N LEU A 836 -10.78 20.41 19.02
CA LEU A 836 -9.99 21.64 18.85
C LEU A 836 -8.80 21.74 19.82
N GLY A 837 -8.73 20.89 20.84
CA GLY A 837 -7.66 20.89 21.84
C GLY A 837 -7.62 22.12 22.76
N VAL A 838 -8.76 22.77 23.03
CA VAL A 838 -8.85 24.04 23.78
C VAL A 838 -8.14 23.96 25.14
N ALA A 839 -8.23 22.81 25.82
CA ALA A 839 -7.58 22.57 27.11
C ALA A 839 -6.04 22.56 27.04
N VAL A 840 -5.47 22.31 25.86
CA VAL A 840 -4.02 22.19 25.62
C VAL A 840 -3.42 23.56 25.28
N TRP A 841 -4.08 24.32 24.40
CA TRP A 841 -3.46 25.51 23.82
C TRP A 841 -3.86 26.84 24.47
N LEU A 842 -5.07 26.96 25.03
CA LEU A 842 -5.55 28.23 25.57
C LEU A 842 -4.81 28.57 26.88
N LYS A 843 -4.02 29.65 26.88
CA LYS A 843 -3.15 30.03 28.01
C LYS A 843 -3.89 30.83 29.08
N SER A 844 -4.73 31.78 28.66
CA SER A 844 -5.44 32.68 29.56
C SER A 844 -6.42 31.91 30.43
N HIS A 845 -6.28 32.04 31.75
CA HIS A 845 -7.17 31.40 32.72
C HIS A 845 -8.60 31.94 32.60
N ASP A 846 -8.75 33.26 32.42
CA ASP A 846 -10.06 33.90 32.25
C ASP A 846 -10.76 33.42 30.98
N ALA A 847 -10.02 33.30 29.87
CA ALA A 847 -10.57 32.76 28.63
C ALA A 847 -10.98 31.29 28.79
N LEU A 848 -10.20 30.51 29.52
CA LEU A 848 -10.50 29.11 29.82
C LEU A 848 -11.77 28.98 30.67
N ILE A 849 -11.95 29.80 31.71
CA ILE A 849 -13.19 29.84 32.49
C ILE A 849 -14.39 30.15 31.59
N ARG A 850 -14.30 31.19 30.75
CA ARG A 850 -15.38 31.55 29.82
C ARG A 850 -15.73 30.41 28.86
N ALA A 851 -14.72 29.72 28.34
CA ALA A 851 -14.90 28.57 27.46
C ALA A 851 -15.60 27.41 28.20
N VAL A 852 -15.19 27.09 29.43
CA VAL A 852 -15.78 26.01 30.24
C VAL A 852 -17.20 26.32 30.67
N GLU A 853 -17.53 27.57 30.98
CA GLU A 853 -18.92 27.98 31.21
C GLU A 853 -19.77 27.81 29.95
N SER A 854 -19.23 28.20 28.78
CA SER A 854 -19.91 28.02 27.49
C SER A 854 -20.19 26.53 27.21
N ILE A 855 -19.20 25.68 27.46
CA ILE A 855 -19.32 24.21 27.34
C ILE A 855 -20.39 23.70 28.29
N GLY A 856 -20.33 24.04 29.57
CA GLY A 856 -21.32 23.60 30.56
C GLY A 856 -22.75 24.04 30.21
N ARG A 857 -22.93 25.27 29.70
CA ARG A 857 -24.25 25.73 29.22
C ARG A 857 -24.74 24.95 28.01
N THR A 858 -23.84 24.69 27.05
CA THR A 858 -24.16 23.99 25.80
C THR A 858 -24.49 22.52 26.07
N GLU A 859 -23.74 21.85 26.95
CA GLU A 859 -23.98 20.46 27.35
C GLU A 859 -25.32 20.28 28.09
N PHE A 860 -25.75 21.28 28.86
CA PHE A 860 -27.08 21.26 29.51
C PHE A 860 -28.24 21.52 28.52
N MET A 861 -28.00 22.34 27.49
CA MET A 861 -29.00 22.79 26.51
C MET A 861 -28.90 22.06 25.16
N LYS A 862 -28.42 20.81 25.15
CA LYS A 862 -28.19 20.04 23.91
C LYS A 862 -29.41 20.09 22.97
N PRO A 863 -29.23 20.52 21.70
CA PRO A 863 -30.33 20.62 20.76
C PRO A 863 -30.82 19.22 20.35
N GLY A 864 -32.09 18.90 20.59
CA GLY A 864 -32.74 17.65 20.17
C GLY A 864 -32.97 16.59 21.26
N ALA A 865 -32.55 16.83 22.51
CA ALA A 865 -32.94 16.00 23.64
C ALA A 865 -34.16 16.63 24.34
N GLU A 866 -35.27 15.89 24.47
CA GLU A 866 -36.45 16.35 25.21
C GLU A 866 -36.17 16.46 26.73
N ASP A 867 -35.24 15.65 27.24
CA ASP A 867 -34.79 15.66 28.63
C ASP A 867 -33.45 16.38 28.80
N ARG A 868 -33.42 17.39 29.68
CA ARG A 868 -32.18 18.07 30.10
C ARG A 868 -31.39 17.16 31.04
N ASP A 869 -30.19 16.75 30.66
CA ASP A 869 -29.29 15.99 31.53
C ASP A 869 -28.38 16.95 32.35
N PRO A 870 -28.64 17.13 33.67
CA PRO A 870 -27.81 17.97 34.53
C PRO A 870 -26.45 17.34 34.85
N ILE A 871 -26.26 16.03 34.65
CA ILE A 871 -25.02 15.31 34.99
C ILE A 871 -23.86 15.81 34.12
N SER A 872 -24.10 15.92 32.82
CA SER A 872 -23.10 16.35 31.84
C SER A 872 -22.57 17.76 32.09
N ALA A 873 -23.42 18.67 32.57
CA ALA A 873 -23.03 20.04 32.90
C ALA A 873 -22.46 20.19 34.32
N MET A 874 -22.86 19.32 35.26
CA MET A 874 -22.44 19.37 36.66
C MET A 874 -20.92 19.34 36.81
N LEU A 875 -20.23 18.50 36.04
CA LEU A 875 -18.77 18.36 36.10
C LEU A 875 -18.06 19.71 35.88
N PHE A 876 -18.43 20.43 34.81
CA PHE A 876 -17.77 21.69 34.42
C PHE A 876 -17.99 22.81 35.43
N TYR A 877 -19.20 22.94 35.99
CA TYR A 877 -19.49 23.98 36.98
C TYR A 877 -18.90 23.69 38.36
N LEU A 878 -18.73 22.42 38.73
CA LEU A 878 -17.98 22.04 39.94
C LEU A 878 -16.49 22.28 39.76
N ALA A 879 -15.94 22.08 38.56
CA ALA A 879 -14.56 22.44 38.23
C ALA A 879 -14.30 23.95 38.44
N LEU A 880 -15.30 24.78 38.12
CA LEU A 880 -15.29 26.23 38.34
C LEU A 880 -15.62 26.66 39.78
N LYS A 881 -15.82 25.72 40.71
CA LYS A 881 -16.23 25.98 42.10
C LYS A 881 -17.56 26.78 42.21
N LYS A 882 -18.52 26.52 41.32
CA LYS A 882 -19.86 27.14 41.31
C LYS A 882 -20.99 26.13 41.63
N PRO A 883 -21.03 25.55 42.84
CA PRO A 883 -22.02 24.51 43.20
C PRO A 883 -23.48 25.01 43.23
N HIS A 884 -23.69 26.31 43.44
CA HIS A 884 -25.02 26.93 43.41
C HIS A 884 -25.70 26.84 42.03
N ILE A 885 -24.91 26.88 40.94
CA ILE A 885 -25.43 26.76 39.57
C ILE A 885 -25.87 25.32 39.31
N VAL A 886 -25.09 24.34 39.80
CA VAL A 886 -25.44 22.92 39.74
C VAL A 886 -26.80 22.66 40.39
N THR A 887 -27.03 23.22 41.58
CA THR A 887 -28.33 23.12 42.27
C THR A 887 -29.46 23.68 41.41
N THR A 888 -29.21 24.77 40.68
CA THR A 888 -30.18 25.38 39.75
C THR A 888 -30.49 24.46 38.57
N PHE A 889 -29.48 23.82 37.96
CA PHE A 889 -29.69 22.85 36.87
C PHE A 889 -30.52 21.66 37.33
N TRP A 890 -30.23 21.14 38.52
CA TRP A 890 -31.00 20.04 39.10
C TRP A 890 -32.44 20.44 39.45
N ARG A 891 -32.73 21.72 39.76
CA ARG A 891 -34.13 22.20 39.87
C ARG A 891 -34.84 22.24 38.52
N GLN A 892 -34.12 22.59 37.46
CA GLN A 892 -34.66 22.70 36.10
C GLN A 892 -34.83 21.35 35.39
N ALA A 893 -34.16 20.28 35.86
CA ALA A 893 -34.26 18.93 35.32
C ALA A 893 -35.38 18.10 35.99
N SER A 894 -36.64 18.54 35.83
CA SER A 894 -37.81 17.92 36.48
C SER A 894 -38.12 16.49 36.05
N GLY A 895 -37.60 16.04 34.90
CA GLY A 895 -37.79 14.67 34.38
C GLY A 895 -36.78 13.64 34.90
N HIS A 896 -35.71 14.04 35.59
CA HIS A 896 -34.63 13.12 35.95
C HIS A 896 -34.95 12.29 37.21
N PRO A 897 -34.79 10.94 37.20
CA PRO A 897 -35.22 10.07 38.30
C PRO A 897 -34.50 10.37 39.64
N GLU A 898 -33.26 10.82 39.58
CA GLU A 898 -32.42 11.09 40.76
C GLU A 898 -32.55 12.53 41.30
N GLN A 899 -33.42 13.36 40.71
CA GLN A 899 -33.53 14.78 41.02
C GLN A 899 -33.78 15.07 42.51
N ARG A 900 -34.79 14.43 43.10
CA ARG A 900 -35.18 14.68 44.51
C ARG A 900 -34.08 14.29 45.49
N GLN A 901 -33.42 13.15 45.24
CA GLN A 901 -32.35 12.65 46.09
C GLN A 901 -31.14 13.58 46.02
N LEU A 902 -30.78 14.03 44.81
CA LEU A 902 -29.62 14.88 44.63
C LEU A 902 -29.85 16.31 45.11
N LEU A 903 -31.05 16.89 44.95
CA LEU A 903 -31.35 18.21 45.51
C LEU A 903 -31.27 18.21 47.05
N LYS A 904 -31.70 17.13 47.70
CA LYS A 904 -31.53 16.94 49.16
C LYS A 904 -30.06 16.75 49.56
N PHE A 905 -29.26 16.16 48.70
CA PHE A 905 -27.82 16.00 48.95
C PHE A 905 -27.07 17.32 48.74
N LEU A 906 -27.39 18.06 47.68
CA LEU A 906 -26.77 19.34 47.31
C LEU A 906 -27.15 20.50 48.24
N SER A 907 -28.20 20.36 49.06
CA SER A 907 -28.57 21.36 50.07
C SER A 907 -27.67 21.37 51.31
N ASN A 908 -26.75 20.41 51.44
CA ASN A 908 -25.80 20.35 52.55
C ASN A 908 -24.58 21.24 52.28
N ASP A 909 -23.87 21.62 53.34
CA ASP A 909 -22.63 22.39 53.22
C ASP A 909 -21.42 21.48 52.96
N PHE A 910 -20.84 21.58 51.77
CA PHE A 910 -19.68 20.78 51.35
C PHE A 910 -18.34 21.36 51.82
N GLU A 911 -18.34 22.45 52.58
CA GLU A 911 -17.18 22.86 53.35
C GLU A 911 -16.97 21.99 54.60
N GLU A 912 -18.01 21.30 55.08
CA GLU A 912 -17.89 20.39 56.22
C GLU A 912 -17.27 19.04 55.82
N ALA A 913 -16.29 18.57 56.60
CA ALA A 913 -15.60 17.30 56.35
C ALA A 913 -16.53 16.07 56.28
N ARG A 914 -17.67 16.10 57.00
CA ARG A 914 -18.70 15.05 56.96
C ARG A 914 -19.29 14.90 55.57
N TRP A 915 -19.69 16.00 54.95
CA TRP A 915 -20.36 16.00 53.65
C TRP A 915 -19.37 15.78 52.50
N ARG A 916 -18.12 16.24 52.63
CA ARG A 916 -17.03 15.84 51.72
C ARG A 916 -16.79 14.33 51.73
N SER A 917 -16.73 13.73 52.91
CA SER A 917 -16.57 12.27 53.07
C SER A 917 -17.76 11.50 52.49
N ALA A 918 -18.98 12.01 52.66
CA ALA A 918 -20.17 11.44 52.05
C ALA A 918 -20.14 11.54 50.51
N ALA A 919 -19.69 12.67 49.96
CA ALA A 919 -19.55 12.86 48.51
C ALA A 919 -18.50 11.90 47.91
N ASN A 920 -17.35 11.72 48.56
CA ASN A 920 -16.32 10.78 48.12
C ASN A 920 -16.79 9.32 48.18
N LYS A 921 -17.51 8.92 49.24
CA LYS A 921 -18.12 7.57 49.32
C LYS A 921 -19.12 7.34 48.19
N ASN A 922 -19.94 8.35 47.88
CA ASN A 922 -20.87 8.28 46.75
C ASN A 922 -20.14 8.21 45.41
N ALA A 923 -19.01 8.91 45.26
CA ALA A 923 -18.17 8.83 44.06
C ALA A 923 -17.65 7.40 43.82
N PHE A 924 -17.11 6.74 44.84
CA PHE A 924 -16.67 5.33 44.74
C PHE A 924 -17.83 4.38 44.40
N ALA A 925 -19.01 4.59 44.98
CA ALA A 925 -20.20 3.81 44.64
C ALA A 925 -20.67 4.03 43.18
N LEU A 926 -20.47 5.23 42.63
CA LEU A 926 -20.75 5.53 41.23
C LEU A 926 -19.72 4.90 40.29
N MET A 927 -18.45 4.81 40.70
CA MET A 927 -17.43 4.07 39.95
C MET A 927 -17.78 2.58 39.85
N SER A 928 -18.25 1.95 40.93
CA SER A 928 -18.68 0.54 40.87
C SER A 928 -19.90 0.33 39.99
N LYS A 929 -20.71 1.37 39.76
CA LYS A 929 -21.85 1.37 38.82
C LYS A 929 -21.47 1.81 37.40
N GLN A 930 -20.18 1.96 37.09
CA GLN A 930 -19.66 2.43 35.80
C GLN A 930 -20.16 3.82 35.35
N ARG A 931 -20.64 4.66 36.28
CA ARG A 931 -21.07 6.05 36.01
C ARG A 931 -19.91 7.02 36.23
N PHE A 932 -18.86 6.91 35.42
CA PHE A 932 -17.57 7.58 35.65
C PHE A 932 -17.63 9.10 35.60
N LEU A 933 -18.35 9.69 34.65
CA LEU A 933 -18.52 11.16 34.56
C LEU A 933 -19.17 11.72 35.83
N PHE A 934 -20.16 11.01 36.36
CA PHE A 934 -20.86 11.41 37.58
C PHE A 934 -19.98 11.20 38.82
N ALA A 935 -19.20 10.12 38.86
CA ALA A 935 -18.21 9.89 39.92
C ALA A 935 -17.18 11.02 39.98
N ALA A 936 -16.62 11.44 38.84
CA ALA A 936 -15.68 12.56 38.76
C ALA A 936 -16.30 13.86 39.30
N ALA A 937 -17.55 14.16 38.97
CA ALA A 937 -18.28 15.30 39.52
C ALA A 937 -18.44 15.22 41.06
N PHE A 938 -18.75 14.04 41.61
CA PHE A 938 -18.83 13.85 43.06
C PHE A 938 -17.48 13.95 43.77
N PHE A 939 -16.38 13.52 43.14
CA PHE A 939 -15.04 13.75 43.68
C PHE A 939 -14.70 15.24 43.74
N LEU A 940 -15.06 16.03 42.72
CA LEU A 940 -14.91 17.49 42.77
C LEU A 940 -15.77 18.12 43.86
N LEU A 941 -17.00 17.65 44.05
CA LEU A 941 -17.90 18.08 45.13
C LEU A 941 -17.32 17.73 46.53
N GLY A 942 -16.63 16.60 46.64
CA GLY A 942 -15.92 16.17 47.84
C GLY A 942 -14.54 16.82 48.05
N GLY A 943 -14.12 17.70 47.15
CA GLY A 943 -12.82 18.38 47.21
C GLY A 943 -11.61 17.53 46.79
N SER A 944 -11.82 16.34 46.21
CA SER A 944 -10.75 15.47 45.72
C SER A 944 -10.51 15.64 44.22
N LEU A 945 -9.76 16.69 43.85
CA LEU A 945 -9.38 16.94 42.45
C LEU A 945 -8.56 15.79 41.86
N LYS A 946 -7.61 15.25 42.64
CA LYS A 946 -6.72 14.16 42.17
C LYS A 946 -7.51 12.93 41.74
N ASP A 947 -8.50 12.52 42.52
CA ASP A 947 -9.33 11.37 42.20
C ASP A 947 -10.23 11.65 41.00
N ALA A 948 -10.80 12.85 40.89
CA ALA A 948 -11.59 13.26 39.72
C ALA A 948 -10.76 13.20 38.43
N CYS A 949 -9.56 13.78 38.42
CA CYS A 949 -8.66 13.75 37.26
C CYS A 949 -8.21 12.33 36.92
N ASN A 950 -7.95 11.47 37.91
CA ASN A 950 -7.62 10.07 37.69
C ASN A 950 -8.78 9.31 37.03
N VAL A 951 -10.02 9.58 37.43
CA VAL A 951 -11.23 9.01 36.79
C VAL A 951 -11.31 9.43 35.32
N CYS A 952 -11.06 10.71 35.03
CA CYS A 952 -11.05 11.22 33.66
C CYS A 952 -9.94 10.59 32.81
N ALA A 953 -8.72 10.48 33.34
CA ALA A 953 -7.59 9.97 32.59
C ALA A 953 -7.65 8.44 32.36
N ARG A 954 -8.10 7.66 33.35
CA ARG A 954 -8.03 6.18 33.28
C ARG A 954 -9.34 5.52 32.90
N GLN A 955 -10.48 5.98 33.41
CA GLN A 955 -11.78 5.34 33.16
C GLN A 955 -12.54 5.97 31.99
N LEU A 956 -12.42 7.29 31.79
CA LEU A 956 -13.02 7.98 30.64
C LEU A 956 -12.09 8.07 29.42
N ASP A 957 -10.82 7.67 29.56
CA ASP A 957 -9.78 7.81 28.53
C ASP A 957 -9.73 9.22 27.91
N ASP A 958 -9.85 10.23 28.79
CA ASP A 958 -9.86 11.65 28.42
C ASP A 958 -8.87 12.45 29.26
N VAL A 959 -7.60 12.36 28.87
CA VAL A 959 -6.51 13.12 29.49
C VAL A 959 -6.69 14.64 29.29
N GLN A 960 -7.31 15.06 28.17
CA GLN A 960 -7.59 16.50 27.95
C GLN A 960 -8.62 17.02 28.94
N LEU A 961 -9.64 16.24 29.27
CA LEU A 961 -10.61 16.57 30.33
C LEU A 961 -9.90 16.66 31.68
N ALA A 962 -9.03 15.71 32.01
CA ALA A 962 -8.26 15.74 33.25
C ALA A 962 -7.39 17.02 33.36
N ILE A 963 -6.72 17.42 32.27
CA ILE A 963 -5.94 18.66 32.19
C ILE A 963 -6.85 19.88 32.36
N LEU A 964 -8.01 19.91 31.68
CA LEU A 964 -8.98 21.02 31.81
C LEU A 964 -9.44 21.20 33.26
N LEU A 965 -9.80 20.09 33.92
CA LEU A 965 -10.29 20.11 35.31
C LEU A 965 -9.19 20.58 36.26
N ALA A 966 -7.96 20.10 36.11
CA ALA A 966 -6.84 20.54 36.95
C ALA A 966 -6.59 22.05 36.79
N ARG A 967 -6.46 22.53 35.55
CA ARG A 967 -6.20 23.95 35.24
C ARG A 967 -7.29 24.89 35.75
N THR A 968 -8.55 24.47 35.66
CA THR A 968 -9.69 25.30 36.09
C THR A 968 -9.89 25.28 37.60
N TYR A 969 -9.73 24.13 38.25
CA TYR A 969 -9.95 23.99 39.69
C TYR A 969 -8.78 24.55 40.53
N GLU A 970 -7.53 24.42 40.05
CA GLU A 970 -6.33 24.93 40.73
C GLU A 970 -6.10 26.43 40.46
N GLY A 971 -6.79 27.02 39.49
CA GLY A 971 -6.71 28.47 39.21
C GLY A 971 -5.51 28.89 38.35
N GLY A 972 -4.84 27.96 37.65
CA GLY A 972 -3.63 28.26 36.90
C GLY A 972 -2.95 27.05 36.26
N ASN A 973 -1.71 27.25 35.79
CA ASN A 973 -0.91 26.22 35.11
C ASN A 973 0.18 25.58 36.00
N ASP A 974 0.31 26.03 37.26
CA ASP A 974 1.38 25.59 38.19
C ASP A 974 0.85 24.69 39.32
N GLY A 975 -0.37 24.18 39.19
CA GLY A 975 -1.00 23.37 40.23
C GLY A 975 -0.38 21.97 40.39
N PRO A 976 -0.36 21.42 41.62
CA PRO A 976 0.28 20.13 41.91
C PRO A 976 -0.39 18.94 41.20
N VAL A 977 -1.71 18.96 41.01
CA VAL A 977 -2.42 17.89 40.30
C VAL A 977 -2.11 17.94 38.82
N LEU A 978 -2.13 19.13 38.20
CA LEU A 978 -1.71 19.29 36.80
C LEU A 978 -0.28 18.79 36.58
N ARG A 979 0.65 19.17 37.47
CA ARG A 979 2.04 18.70 37.41
C ARG A 979 2.13 17.17 37.46
N THR A 980 1.38 16.54 38.37
CA THR A 980 1.34 15.07 38.49
C THR A 980 0.83 14.43 37.20
N ILE A 981 -0.22 14.98 36.58
CA ILE A 981 -0.75 14.50 35.30
C ILE A 981 0.29 14.61 34.18
N LEU A 982 1.02 15.73 34.11
CA LEU A 982 2.07 15.94 33.11
C LEU A 982 3.24 14.94 33.28
N GLU A 983 3.71 14.76 34.51
CA GLU A 983 4.88 13.91 34.84
C GLU A 983 4.58 12.41 34.79
N GLU A 984 3.41 11.97 35.28
CA GLU A 984 3.07 10.54 35.40
C GLU A 984 2.24 9.99 34.23
N THR A 985 1.57 10.86 33.45
CA THR A 985 0.68 10.43 32.36
C THR A 985 1.13 10.96 31.00
N VAL A 986 1.27 12.28 30.85
CA VAL A 986 1.53 12.89 29.52
C VAL A 986 2.93 12.60 29.00
N ILE A 987 3.97 12.79 29.83
CA ILE A 987 5.36 12.53 29.42
C ILE A 987 5.55 11.04 29.08
N PRO A 988 5.16 10.07 29.94
CA PRO A 988 5.25 8.66 29.60
C PRO A 988 4.51 8.30 28.30
N HIS A 989 3.31 8.85 28.09
CA HIS A 989 2.55 8.65 26.86
C HIS A 989 3.25 9.25 25.62
N ALA A 990 3.91 10.41 25.76
CA ALA A 990 4.66 11.03 24.68
C ALA A 990 5.87 10.19 24.26
N PHE A 991 6.62 9.63 25.22
CA PHE A 991 7.79 8.78 24.93
C PHE A 991 7.38 7.39 24.40
N ALA A 992 6.31 6.80 24.95
CA ALA A 992 5.83 5.48 24.51
C ALA A 992 5.33 5.46 23.07
N ASN A 993 4.87 6.60 22.54
CA ASN A 993 4.32 6.73 21.17
C ASN A 993 5.19 7.58 20.22
N GLY A 994 6.35 8.07 20.66
CA GLY A 994 7.20 8.94 19.86
C GLY A 994 6.64 10.35 19.59
N PHE A 995 5.67 10.83 20.38
CA PHE A 995 5.00 12.13 20.19
C PHE A 995 5.85 13.31 20.67
N ARG A 996 6.83 13.71 19.86
CA ARG A 996 7.74 14.85 20.15
C ARG A 996 7.02 16.17 20.43
N TRP A 997 5.95 16.48 19.69
CA TRP A 997 5.14 17.69 19.89
C TRP A 997 4.50 17.71 21.29
N LEU A 998 3.88 16.60 21.70
CA LEU A 998 3.24 16.49 23.01
C LEU A 998 4.26 16.60 24.14
N GLY A 999 5.41 15.93 24.01
CA GLY A 999 6.47 16.00 25.02
C GLY A 999 7.12 17.38 25.11
N SER A 1000 7.30 18.07 23.97
CA SER A 1000 7.75 19.47 23.94
C SER A 1000 6.79 20.38 24.72
N TRP A 1001 5.48 20.25 24.47
CA TRP A 1001 4.46 20.98 25.21
C TRP A 1001 4.43 20.64 26.71
N ALA A 1002 4.54 19.37 27.08
CA ALA A 1002 4.55 18.97 28.49
C ALA A 1002 5.76 19.56 29.24
N PHE A 1003 6.96 19.50 28.66
CA PHE A 1003 8.14 20.14 29.25
C PHE A 1003 8.03 21.67 29.29
N TRP A 1004 7.39 22.27 28.29
CA TRP A 1004 7.10 23.69 28.28
C TRP A 1004 6.16 24.08 29.44
N MET A 1005 5.09 23.31 29.68
CA MET A 1005 4.16 23.50 30.79
C MET A 1005 4.83 23.31 32.15
N LEU A 1006 5.81 22.40 32.26
CA LEU A 1006 6.63 22.21 33.46
C LEU A 1006 7.75 23.25 33.64
N ASN A 1007 7.77 24.29 32.80
CA ASN A 1007 8.81 25.33 32.78
C ASN A 1007 10.24 24.78 32.57
N ARG A 1008 10.36 23.58 31.98
CA ARG A 1008 11.61 22.92 31.56
C ARG A 1008 11.89 23.20 30.09
N ARG A 1009 12.12 24.48 29.79
CA ARG A 1009 12.34 24.97 28.41
C ARG A 1009 13.56 24.34 27.74
N ASP A 1010 14.55 23.94 28.52
CA ASP A 1010 15.72 23.17 28.10
C ASP A 1010 15.30 21.82 27.47
N LEU A 1011 14.48 21.04 28.17
CA LEU A 1011 14.01 19.73 27.72
C LEU A 1011 12.99 19.84 26.59
N ALA A 1012 12.16 20.90 26.59
CA ALA A 1012 11.19 21.17 25.52
C ALA A 1012 11.86 21.33 24.15
N VAL A 1013 13.08 21.86 24.10
CA VAL A 1013 13.87 21.96 22.86
C VAL A 1013 14.65 20.69 22.59
N GLN A 1014 15.24 20.07 23.61
CA GLN A 1014 16.02 18.84 23.45
C GLN A 1014 15.20 17.68 22.90
N ILE A 1015 13.94 17.51 23.32
CA ILE A 1015 13.07 16.43 22.81
C ILE A 1015 12.83 16.51 21.28
N ILE A 1016 12.95 17.70 20.70
CA ILE A 1016 12.76 17.90 19.25
C ILE A 1016 13.94 17.33 18.46
N VAL A 1017 15.18 17.54 18.95
CA VAL A 1017 16.42 17.30 18.21
C VAL A 1017 17.34 16.24 18.85
N THR A 1018 16.87 15.56 19.89
CA THR A 1018 17.59 14.44 20.53
C THR A 1018 16.82 13.13 20.28
N PRO A 1019 17.49 12.00 19.96
CA PRO A 1019 16.85 10.70 19.93
C PRO A 1019 16.15 10.42 21.27
N LEU A 1020 14.89 9.95 21.22
CA LEU A 1020 14.06 9.82 22.43
C LEU A 1020 14.66 8.82 23.42
N SER A 1021 15.31 7.76 22.94
CA SER A 1021 16.05 6.79 23.75
C SER A 1021 17.19 7.44 24.55
N ARG A 1022 17.99 8.30 23.91
CA ARG A 1022 19.08 9.04 24.56
C ARG A 1022 18.58 10.10 25.54
N LEU A 1023 17.42 10.71 25.27
CA LEU A 1023 16.83 11.67 26.19
C LEU A 1023 16.21 10.97 27.41
N ALA A 1024 15.52 9.85 27.20
CA ALA A 1024 14.85 9.08 28.25
C ALA A 1024 15.80 8.66 29.38
N SER A 1025 17.04 8.24 29.05
CA SER A 1025 18.03 7.80 30.05
C SER A 1025 18.49 8.89 31.02
N ARG A 1026 18.27 10.17 30.68
CA ARG A 1026 18.69 11.33 31.48
C ARG A 1026 17.55 11.93 32.30
N LEU A 1027 16.32 11.45 32.10
CA LEU A 1027 15.14 12.04 32.69
C LEU A 1027 14.80 11.39 34.04
N PRO A 1028 14.33 12.16 35.04
CA PRO A 1028 13.93 11.64 36.34
C PRO A 1028 12.53 10.99 36.35
N TYR A 1029 11.91 10.79 35.18
CA TYR A 1029 10.54 10.30 35.04
C TYR A 1029 10.50 8.77 34.83
N ARG A 1030 9.44 8.12 35.32
CA ARG A 1030 9.22 6.68 35.06
C ARG A 1030 8.66 6.50 33.65
N LEU A 1031 9.50 6.04 32.72
CA LEU A 1031 9.14 5.82 31.33
C LEU A 1031 9.01 4.31 31.08
N PRO A 1032 7.79 3.76 30.92
CA PRO A 1032 7.58 2.32 30.76
C PRO A 1032 8.06 1.81 29.39
N ALA A 1033 7.97 2.66 28.36
CA ALA A 1033 8.40 2.34 27.01
C ALA A 1033 8.90 3.61 26.31
N VAL A 1034 9.85 3.45 25.39
CA VAL A 1034 10.34 4.52 24.53
C VAL A 1034 10.32 4.01 23.10
N SER A 1035 9.57 4.69 22.23
CA SER A 1035 9.52 4.39 20.80
C SER A 1035 9.95 5.59 19.98
N SER A 1036 10.62 5.33 18.86
CA SER A 1036 10.80 6.35 17.83
C SER A 1036 9.52 6.45 17.02
N PRO A 1037 9.10 7.65 16.60
CA PRO A 1037 7.99 7.77 15.67
C PRO A 1037 8.36 7.05 14.37
N LYS A 1038 7.34 6.49 13.70
CA LYS A 1038 7.51 5.80 12.42
C LYS A 1038 8.24 6.67 11.39
N ARG A 1039 7.95 7.97 11.41
CA ARG A 1039 8.51 8.96 10.48
C ARG A 1039 8.83 10.26 11.18
N GLU A 1040 9.76 11.00 10.58
CA GLU A 1040 10.08 12.37 10.98
C GLU A 1040 9.05 13.36 10.46
N ASP A 1041 8.64 14.28 11.33
CA ASP A 1041 7.82 15.42 10.94
C ASP A 1041 8.75 16.61 10.61
N PRO A 1042 8.87 17.03 9.33
CA PRO A 1042 9.74 18.14 8.97
C PRO A 1042 9.29 19.46 9.61
N ALA A 1043 8.03 19.57 10.06
CA ALA A 1043 7.53 20.75 10.74
C ALA A 1043 8.27 21.02 12.09
N LEU A 1044 8.86 19.99 12.68
CA LEU A 1044 9.64 20.09 13.93
C LEU A 1044 10.87 21.00 13.78
N VAL A 1045 11.46 21.08 12.59
CA VAL A 1045 12.62 21.96 12.32
C VAL A 1045 12.21 23.43 12.52
N PHE A 1046 11.02 23.80 12.06
CA PHE A 1046 10.49 25.16 12.22
C PHE A 1046 10.13 25.46 13.67
N LEU A 1047 9.55 24.49 14.39
CA LEU A 1047 9.32 24.64 15.82
C LEU A 1047 10.65 24.85 16.56
N PHE A 1048 11.67 24.04 16.27
CA PHE A 1048 13.00 24.19 16.88
C PHE A 1048 13.60 25.58 16.62
N ALA A 1049 13.54 26.05 15.36
CA ALA A 1049 14.03 27.38 14.99
C ALA A 1049 13.32 28.49 15.78
N GLN A 1050 12.01 28.36 15.98
CA GLN A 1050 11.18 29.30 16.74
C GLN A 1050 11.45 29.25 18.25
N LEU A 1051 11.50 28.06 18.86
CA LEU A 1051 11.74 27.93 20.31
C LEU A 1051 13.16 28.39 20.71
N ARG A 1052 14.16 28.19 19.83
CA ARG A 1052 15.55 28.61 20.07
C ARG A 1052 15.67 30.12 20.25
N SER A 1053 14.88 30.92 19.52
CA SER A 1053 14.99 32.38 19.58
C SER A 1053 14.29 33.02 20.78
N TRP A 1054 13.48 32.28 21.53
CA TRP A 1054 12.57 32.84 22.54
C TRP A 1054 13.09 32.94 23.96
N SER A 1055 14.09 32.16 24.38
CA SER A 1055 14.55 32.22 25.79
C SER A 1055 16.02 31.85 26.00
N LEU A 1056 16.61 32.38 27.08
CA LEU A 1056 17.96 32.00 27.51
C LEU A 1056 18.07 30.52 27.92
N GLN A 1057 16.99 29.94 28.48
CA GLN A 1057 16.95 28.52 28.85
C GLN A 1057 16.92 27.61 27.62
N THR A 1058 16.19 27.99 26.55
CA THR A 1058 16.20 27.26 25.27
C THR A 1058 17.57 27.33 24.61
N VAL A 1059 18.25 28.48 24.65
CA VAL A 1059 19.63 28.64 24.18
C VAL A 1059 20.61 27.76 24.96
N LYS A 1060 20.51 27.70 26.31
CA LYS A 1060 21.30 26.77 27.13
C LYS A 1060 21.08 25.30 26.75
N GLY A 1061 19.82 24.91 26.48
CA GLY A 1061 19.49 23.59 25.96
C GLY A 1061 20.20 23.28 24.64
N CYS A 1062 20.26 24.24 23.72
CA CYS A 1062 21.00 24.15 22.46
C CYS A 1062 22.52 24.03 22.63
N HIS A 1063 23.12 24.70 23.61
CA HIS A 1063 24.56 24.56 23.88
C HIS A 1063 24.94 23.17 24.37
N VAL A 1064 24.12 22.55 25.22
CA VAL A 1064 24.30 21.15 25.64
C VAL A 1064 24.22 20.21 24.43
N LEU A 1065 23.35 20.50 23.47
CA LEU A 1065 23.26 19.76 22.22
C LEU A 1065 24.52 19.91 21.35
N ALA A 1066 25.00 21.14 21.16
CA ALA A 1066 26.22 21.40 20.40
C ALA A 1066 27.46 20.71 21.00
N LEU A 1067 27.60 20.74 22.33
CA LEU A 1067 28.67 20.04 23.04
C LEU A 1067 28.57 18.52 22.91
N ASN A 1068 27.34 17.96 22.93
CA ASN A 1068 27.14 16.53 22.69
C ASN A 1068 27.48 16.14 21.25
N LEU A 1069 27.04 16.93 20.25
CA LEU A 1069 27.38 16.69 18.84
C LEU A 1069 28.89 16.67 18.62
N LEU A 1070 29.62 17.64 19.17
CA LEU A 1070 31.09 17.67 19.10
C LEU A 1070 31.76 16.45 19.76
N ARG A 1071 31.12 15.83 20.76
CA ARG A 1071 31.64 14.64 21.44
C ARG A 1071 31.29 13.33 20.74
N THR A 1072 30.20 13.30 19.96
CA THR A 1072 29.66 12.06 19.39
C THR A 1072 29.77 11.98 17.87
N TRP A 1073 30.10 13.06 17.16
CA TRP A 1073 30.26 13.04 15.71
C TRP A 1073 31.70 12.76 15.29
N HIS A 1074 31.85 11.76 14.42
CA HIS A 1074 33.06 11.50 13.66
C HIS A 1074 32.85 12.02 12.23
N PHE A 1075 33.62 13.01 11.81
CA PHE A 1075 33.63 13.45 10.40
C PHE A 1075 34.35 12.39 9.58
N LEU A 1076 33.68 11.83 8.57
CA LEU A 1076 34.34 10.96 7.61
C LEU A 1076 35.42 11.78 6.86
N PRO A 1077 36.66 11.28 6.75
CA PRO A 1077 37.68 11.97 5.96
C PRO A 1077 37.22 12.05 4.49
N PRO A 1078 37.48 13.17 3.80
CA PRO A 1078 37.17 13.26 2.38
C PRO A 1078 37.94 12.16 1.63
N THR A 1079 37.23 11.37 0.84
CA THR A 1079 37.85 10.42 -0.09
C THR A 1079 38.84 11.18 -0.98
N PRO A 1080 40.10 10.72 -1.12
CA PRO A 1080 41.07 11.40 -1.97
C PRO A 1080 40.56 11.37 -3.40
N ALA A 1081 40.26 12.55 -3.95
CA ALA A 1081 39.90 12.67 -5.35
C ALA A 1081 41.07 12.14 -6.19
N SER A 1082 40.85 11.04 -6.91
CA SER A 1082 41.79 10.52 -7.90
C SER A 1082 42.08 11.62 -8.92
N THR A 1083 43.30 12.14 -8.88
CA THR A 1083 43.85 13.06 -9.85
C THR A 1083 44.11 12.32 -11.17
N ALA A 1084 43.07 12.10 -11.95
CA ALA A 1084 43.19 11.76 -13.37
C ALA A 1084 42.57 12.89 -14.19
N ALA A 1085 43.43 13.72 -14.78
CA ALA A 1085 43.03 14.79 -15.66
C ALA A 1085 42.46 14.21 -16.98
N SER A 1086 41.14 14.29 -17.17
CA SER A 1086 40.54 14.23 -18.50
C SER A 1086 39.78 15.52 -18.78
N THR A 1087 40.30 16.30 -19.73
CA THR A 1087 39.71 17.52 -20.27
C THR A 1087 38.45 17.22 -21.08
N THR A 1088 37.32 17.06 -20.41
CA THR A 1088 35.98 17.23 -20.98
C THR A 1088 35.07 17.77 -19.88
N ALA A 1089 34.40 18.90 -20.14
CA ALA A 1089 33.54 19.56 -19.16
C ALA A 1089 32.44 18.59 -18.69
N PRO A 1090 32.31 18.32 -17.37
CA PRO A 1090 31.29 17.42 -16.87
C PRO A 1090 29.91 18.07 -17.07
N ARG A 1091 29.07 17.43 -17.88
CA ARG A 1091 27.63 17.68 -17.90
C ARG A 1091 27.10 17.42 -16.48
N ARG A 1092 26.47 18.43 -15.88
CA ARG A 1092 25.88 18.33 -14.54
C ARG A 1092 24.88 17.15 -14.49
N PRO A 1093 24.98 16.21 -13.54
CA PRO A 1093 24.03 15.13 -13.40
C PRO A 1093 22.66 15.64 -12.94
N ASN A 1094 21.58 15.00 -13.40
CA ASN A 1094 20.21 15.30 -13.03
C ASN A 1094 20.01 15.05 -11.50
N PRO A 1095 19.46 16.01 -10.74
CA PRO A 1095 19.43 15.94 -9.27
C PRO A 1095 18.29 15.08 -8.68
N LEU A 1096 17.55 14.31 -9.49
CA LEU A 1096 16.26 13.72 -9.10
C LEU A 1096 16.37 12.46 -8.22
N HIS A 1097 17.46 11.70 -8.27
CA HIS A 1097 17.54 10.39 -7.58
C HIS A 1097 18.37 10.37 -6.28
N HIS A 1098 19.27 11.34 -6.05
CA HIS A 1098 20.18 11.30 -4.90
C HIS A 1098 19.73 12.08 -3.65
N ARG A 1099 18.63 12.85 -3.70
CA ARG A 1099 18.26 13.76 -2.59
C ARG A 1099 17.08 13.29 -1.72
N ARG A 1100 16.99 11.99 -1.46
CA ARG A 1100 16.21 11.45 -0.33
C ARG A 1100 17.08 11.19 0.92
N ALA A 1101 18.18 11.93 1.07
CA ALA A 1101 18.79 12.09 2.40
C ALA A 1101 17.86 12.99 3.23
N SER A 1102 17.59 12.62 4.48
CA SER A 1102 16.76 13.42 5.38
C SER A 1102 17.14 14.91 5.30
N LEU A 1103 16.13 15.79 5.22
CA LEU A 1103 16.32 17.25 5.17
C LEU A 1103 17.17 17.78 6.33
N LEU A 1104 17.33 17.00 7.41
CA LEU A 1104 18.22 17.29 8.52
C LEU A 1104 19.71 17.08 8.17
N LEU A 1105 20.06 16.05 7.40
CA LEU A 1105 21.46 15.75 7.03
C LEU A 1105 22.01 16.73 5.99
N SER A 1106 21.20 17.16 5.00
CA SER A 1106 21.62 18.15 3.99
C SER A 1106 21.68 19.60 4.53
N SER A 1107 21.04 19.87 5.68
CA SER A 1107 21.05 21.18 6.34
C SER A 1107 22.36 21.52 7.09
N THR A 1108 23.32 20.59 7.11
CA THR A 1108 24.61 20.78 7.80
C THR A 1108 25.56 21.74 7.08
N LYS A 1109 25.28 22.12 5.82
CA LYS A 1109 25.90 23.27 5.14
C LYS A 1109 25.04 24.52 5.30
N LEU A 1110 24.86 24.95 6.54
CA LEU A 1110 24.34 26.28 6.87
C LEU A 1110 25.53 27.27 6.87
N ASP A 1111 25.75 27.96 5.75
CA ASP A 1111 26.62 29.14 5.73
C ASP A 1111 25.95 30.23 6.59
N LEU A 1112 26.36 30.32 7.86
CA LEU A 1112 25.86 31.26 8.86
C LEU A 1112 26.79 32.49 8.93
N PRO A 1113 26.34 33.71 8.55
CA PRO A 1113 27.06 34.92 8.89
C PRO A 1113 26.75 35.33 10.34
N LEU A 1114 27.78 35.73 11.08
CA LEU A 1114 27.64 36.38 12.40
C LEU A 1114 26.90 37.72 12.25
N PRO A 1115 25.96 38.08 13.14
CA PRO A 1115 25.22 39.33 13.03
C PRO A 1115 26.09 40.55 13.36
N ALA A 1116 26.11 41.52 12.44
CA ALA A 1116 26.65 42.85 12.69
C ALA A 1116 25.72 43.66 13.60
N SER A 1117 26.29 44.32 14.60
CA SER A 1117 25.61 45.24 15.51
C SER A 1117 25.12 46.48 14.76
N ASN A 1118 23.81 46.73 14.70
CA ASN A 1118 23.28 48.03 14.30
C ASN A 1118 22.15 48.47 15.24
N LEU A 1119 22.43 49.57 15.95
CA LEU A 1119 21.50 50.32 16.79
C LEU A 1119 20.39 50.96 15.92
N PRO A 1120 19.13 51.02 16.39
CA PRO A 1120 18.07 51.68 15.64
C PRO A 1120 18.12 53.22 15.77
N SER A 1121 18.08 53.90 14.63
CA SER A 1121 17.85 55.34 14.48
C SER A 1121 16.40 55.73 14.77
N ARG A 1122 16.22 56.86 15.47
CA ARG A 1122 14.97 57.47 15.94
C ARG A 1122 14.07 57.98 14.80
N VAL A 1123 12.76 57.69 14.88
CA VAL A 1123 11.65 58.66 14.63
C VAL A 1123 10.51 58.35 15.62
N ALA A 1124 9.84 59.39 16.10
CA ALA A 1124 9.09 59.46 17.35
C ALA A 1124 7.59 59.10 17.27
N SER A 1125 7.04 58.67 18.42
CA SER A 1125 5.61 58.63 18.75
C SER A 1125 5.41 59.02 20.23
N PRO A 1126 4.24 59.55 20.62
CA PRO A 1126 4.09 60.45 21.76
C PRO A 1126 4.12 59.74 23.12
N ALA A 1127 4.57 60.49 24.14
CA ALA A 1127 4.99 59.99 25.45
C ALA A 1127 3.83 59.65 26.43
N PRO A 1128 3.89 58.53 27.16
CA PRO A 1128 3.14 58.27 28.40
C PRO A 1128 3.86 58.87 29.65
N PRO A 1129 3.18 58.96 30.81
CA PRO A 1129 3.61 59.77 31.97
C PRO A 1129 4.90 59.31 32.67
N GLN A 1130 5.65 60.29 33.18
CA GLN A 1130 7.07 60.24 33.57
C GLN A 1130 7.43 59.37 34.79
N GLN A 1131 6.48 58.90 35.60
CA GLN A 1131 6.80 58.15 36.82
C GLN A 1131 7.09 56.65 36.60
N GLN A 1132 6.60 56.04 35.52
CA GLN A 1132 6.92 54.63 35.19
C GLN A 1132 8.24 54.45 34.44
N GLN A 1133 8.80 55.52 33.87
CA GLN A 1133 10.06 55.46 33.11
C GLN A 1133 11.31 55.42 34.00
N GLU A 1134 11.28 55.99 35.19
CA GLU A 1134 12.44 55.99 36.09
C GLU A 1134 12.64 54.62 36.76
N ASP A 1135 11.56 53.94 37.16
CA ASP A 1135 11.62 52.58 37.72
C ASP A 1135 12.05 51.55 36.65
N ASP A 1136 11.49 51.62 35.44
CA ASP A 1136 11.87 50.72 34.34
C ASP A 1136 13.30 50.96 33.82
N ALA A 1137 13.80 52.20 33.89
CA ALA A 1137 15.18 52.51 33.53
C ALA A 1137 16.17 51.99 34.58
N ALA A 1138 15.84 52.14 35.88
CA ALA A 1138 16.65 51.61 36.98
C ALA A 1138 16.68 50.07 36.99
N GLU A 1139 15.56 49.40 36.69
CA GLU A 1139 15.46 47.95 36.55
C GLU A 1139 16.33 47.44 35.39
N ARG A 1140 16.28 48.12 34.23
CA ARG A 1140 17.12 47.79 33.06
C ARG A 1140 18.61 48.02 33.32
N GLU A 1141 18.96 49.02 34.11
CA GLU A 1141 20.35 49.27 34.49
C GLU A 1141 20.88 48.21 35.47
N ARG A 1142 20.05 47.77 36.43
CA ARG A 1142 20.34 46.63 37.30
C ARG A 1142 20.52 45.34 36.51
N GLN A 1143 19.64 45.04 35.55
CA GLN A 1143 19.75 43.86 34.69
C GLN A 1143 21.00 43.91 33.80
N LYS A 1144 21.38 45.08 33.27
CA LYS A 1144 22.64 45.25 32.52
C LYS A 1144 23.88 45.06 33.40
N LYS A 1145 23.84 45.50 34.66
CA LYS A 1145 24.94 45.29 35.62
C LYS A 1145 25.09 43.80 35.95
N GLN A 1146 23.98 43.11 36.22
CA GLN A 1146 23.95 41.66 36.43
C GLN A 1146 24.47 40.88 35.21
N TYR A 1147 24.09 41.30 33.99
CA TYR A 1147 24.58 40.71 32.75
C TYR A 1147 26.10 40.85 32.58
N ARG A 1148 26.67 42.02 32.94
CA ARG A 1148 28.13 42.25 32.90
C ARG A 1148 28.88 41.47 33.97
N GLU A 1149 28.32 41.34 35.17
CA GLU A 1149 28.89 40.54 36.25
C GLU A 1149 28.96 39.05 35.89
N VAL A 1150 27.88 38.50 35.30
CA VAL A 1150 27.82 37.10 34.88
C VAL A 1150 28.76 36.81 33.70
N ILE A 1151 28.92 37.74 32.76
CA ILE A 1151 29.91 37.58 31.68
C ILE A 1151 31.34 37.61 32.22
N ASN A 1152 31.61 38.42 33.23
CA ASN A 1152 32.92 38.50 33.86
C ASN A 1152 33.22 37.26 34.72
N THR A 1153 32.24 36.69 35.42
CA THR A 1153 32.44 35.43 36.16
C THR A 1153 32.63 34.24 35.21
N VAL A 1154 31.89 34.17 34.10
CA VAL A 1154 32.06 33.12 33.08
C VAL A 1154 33.41 33.23 32.34
N LYS A 1155 33.94 34.44 32.14
CA LYS A 1155 35.31 34.63 31.60
C LYS A 1155 36.41 34.26 32.59
N VAL A 1156 36.16 34.34 33.89
CA VAL A 1156 37.13 33.96 34.94
C VAL A 1156 37.12 32.44 35.17
N GLU A 1157 35.97 31.77 35.05
CA GLU A 1157 35.87 30.30 35.16
C GLU A 1157 36.36 29.56 33.90
N ALA A 1158 36.46 30.22 32.75
CA ALA A 1158 37.02 29.65 31.52
C ALA A 1158 38.56 29.68 31.43
N LYS A 1159 39.26 30.16 32.48
CA LYS A 1159 40.71 29.96 32.63
C LYS A 1159 40.96 28.61 33.31
N ALA A 1160 41.01 27.55 32.50
CA ALA A 1160 41.56 26.28 32.93
C ALA A 1160 43.06 26.43 33.31
N PRO A 1161 43.57 25.62 34.26
CA PRO A 1161 45.00 25.57 34.58
C PRO A 1161 45.82 25.10 33.38
N ALA A 1162 47.04 25.62 33.29
CA ALA A 1162 47.99 25.40 32.21
C ALA A 1162 48.52 23.96 32.21
N GLU A 1163 47.96 23.08 31.38
CA GLU A 1163 48.54 21.76 31.09
C GLU A 1163 47.97 21.18 29.79
N PHE A 1164 48.05 21.91 28.66
CA PHE A 1164 47.80 21.32 27.33
C PHE A 1164 48.69 22.02 26.30
N SER A 1165 49.89 21.45 26.10
CA SER A 1165 50.77 21.78 24.98
C SER A 1165 50.26 21.10 23.70
N LEU A 1166 50.29 21.84 22.58
CA LEU A 1166 49.89 21.40 21.25
C LEU A 1166 50.92 20.50 20.54
N ASP A 1167 52.07 20.23 21.17
CA ASP A 1167 53.16 19.43 20.57
C ASP A 1167 53.02 17.91 20.78
N ALA A 1168 51.90 17.42 21.33
CA ALA A 1168 51.67 15.99 21.57
C ALA A 1168 50.90 15.26 20.44
N PHE A 1169 50.48 15.97 19.38
CA PHE A 1169 49.79 15.37 18.25
C PHE A 1169 50.70 15.31 17.04
N GLY A 1170 51.45 14.20 16.90
CA GLY A 1170 51.97 13.78 15.61
C GLY A 1170 50.82 13.23 14.76
N PHE A 1171 50.25 14.10 13.92
CA PHE A 1171 49.40 13.76 12.77
C PHE A 1171 49.80 14.63 11.58
#